data_AF-A0A833SXE8-F1
#
_entry.id   AF-A0A833SXE8-F1
#
_cell.length_a   1.000
_cell.length_b   1.000
_cell.length_c   1.000
_cell.angle_alpha   90.00
_cell.angle_beta   90.00
_cell.angle_gamma   90.00
#
_symmetry.space_group_name_H-M   'P 1'
#
loop_
_entity.id
_entity.type
_entity.pdbx_description
1 polymer ?
#
loop_
_entity_poly.entity_id
_entity_poly.type
_entity_poly.pdbx_seq_one_letter_code
_entity_poly.pdbx_strand_id
1 'polypeptide(L)'
;MAGVRCPPVSGEASVEHRVITTGPGKSEWQFADRGLRFSSRFDGGNMAHVQLNPSGSFDVKVSEDAAAFGISTGYTTWFYFEVERTLKAAKQPQDLHVTLVNLNPQRGLFKNGYTIMHSSVEAGDEPAATTTPPCIFQDEERWDRLPSPLSFEKSTELPRQPTNEVESGQGLVPQETIVKGTSNVTDAKKEVKIRLSLSYKFKFARERVRFAFCYPYTYTRVQEELASLDRQFADPKQHSVQSSTSPTPPTKEEISSNVYYHRELLTRSLEGLRVDLVTISSYDGITSSHQSSERNPSKSAYRFDSKQKKMVVISARVHPAETPANFMLNGMLQLLLHPTDESATALRRHFVFKLIPMLNPDAVCQGFYRTDTRGVNLNRVYEDPQPDLAPTVFALKNLLLDLVNDYGGAQSITAQENVVYLDLHAHANRRGCFIFGNNHLPDMRDVSDAMETAIARQVQTQLYARLVGLHTPFFDYMACLFDKESMTKNDLRDNNNATTSRQGSSRVALYRATGLTYVYTIECNYNEGRRNLRTSTVMPSSSSKRSKASTTSIQPDNLRIPRRTAPTSTRLYLKYSPADWRDVGVGALIALLDLFELPGAGQRIQDSSFRSRDGIMKNLLAEIRATTPGEATISVRPTRQKSRLVAKQQSKVK
;
A
#
# COMPACT_ATOMS: atom_id res chain seq x y z
N MET A 1 32.74 21.40 -15.14
CA MET A 1 33.95 20.76 -14.58
C MET A 1 34.20 21.32 -13.18
N ALA A 2 33.95 20.51 -12.17
CA ALA A 2 34.65 20.46 -10.87
C ALA A 2 34.10 19.20 -10.19
N GLY A 3 34.82 18.09 -10.32
CA GLY A 3 34.39 16.78 -9.86
C GLY A 3 34.45 16.69 -8.34
N VAL A 4 33.29 16.49 -7.71
CA VAL A 4 33.20 16.06 -6.32
C VAL A 4 33.23 14.54 -6.33
N ARG A 5 34.35 13.97 -5.89
CA ARG A 5 34.56 12.53 -5.73
C ARG A 5 33.57 11.98 -4.71
N CYS A 6 32.74 11.02 -5.11
CA CYS A 6 32.04 10.15 -4.18
C CYS A 6 33.07 9.46 -3.25
N PRO A 7 32.76 9.31 -1.95
CA PRO A 7 33.63 8.56 -1.05
C PRO A 7 33.73 7.10 -1.52
N PRO A 8 34.88 6.43 -1.29
CA PRO A 8 35.08 5.07 -1.75
C PRO A 8 34.08 4.15 -1.06
N VAL A 9 33.42 3.32 -1.86
CA VAL A 9 32.56 2.22 -1.40
C VAL A 9 33.44 1.23 -0.65
N SER A 10 33.55 1.39 0.66
CA SER A 10 34.22 0.44 1.54
C SER A 10 33.35 -0.80 1.68
N GLY A 11 33.71 -1.85 0.94
CA GLY A 11 33.34 -3.25 1.15
C GLY A 11 31.86 -3.60 0.92
N GLU A 12 31.60 -4.56 0.03
CA GLU A 12 30.35 -5.34 -0.02
C GLU A 12 30.21 -6.20 1.26
N ALA A 13 30.19 -5.57 2.44
CA ALA A 13 29.64 -6.21 3.62
C ALA A 13 28.13 -6.29 3.39
N SER A 14 27.61 -7.51 3.33
CA SER A 14 26.19 -7.84 3.20
C SER A 14 25.38 -7.11 4.27
N VAL A 15 24.85 -5.92 3.94
CA VAL A 15 23.76 -5.29 4.71
C VAL A 15 22.47 -6.04 4.35
N GLU A 16 22.47 -7.34 4.59
CA GLU A 16 21.32 -8.22 4.52
C GLU A 16 20.71 -8.27 5.93
N HIS A 17 19.43 -7.93 6.02
CA HIS A 17 18.59 -8.10 7.20
C HIS A 17 19.09 -7.49 8.53
N ARG A 18 19.03 -6.15 8.67
CA ARG A 18 18.96 -5.55 10.01
C ARG A 18 17.52 -5.58 10.51
N VAL A 19 17.16 -6.62 11.26
CA VAL A 19 15.93 -6.59 12.08
C VAL A 19 16.19 -5.65 13.26
N ILE A 20 15.43 -4.56 13.32
CA ILE A 20 15.56 -3.60 14.42
C ILE A 20 14.86 -4.15 15.67
N THR A 21 15.65 -4.45 16.69
CA THR A 21 15.17 -5.07 17.95
C THR A 21 15.28 -4.14 19.15
N THR A 22 15.68 -2.89 18.95
CA THR A 22 15.91 -1.88 20.00
C THR A 22 15.31 -0.54 19.60
N GLY A 23 14.90 0.26 20.59
CA GLY A 23 14.29 1.58 20.38
C GLY A 23 12.97 1.74 21.14
N PRO A 24 12.38 2.95 21.17
CA PRO A 24 11.19 3.23 21.97
C PRO A 24 9.97 2.37 21.65
N GLY A 25 9.82 1.89 20.41
CA GLY A 25 8.76 0.94 20.00
C GLY A 25 9.14 -0.53 20.11
N LYS A 26 10.39 -0.85 20.48
CA LYS A 26 10.96 -2.20 20.54
C LYS A 26 11.29 -2.55 21.99
N SER A 27 10.25 -2.84 22.77
CA SER A 27 10.38 -3.08 24.21
C SER A 27 10.00 -4.52 24.60
N GLU A 28 10.44 -4.93 25.77
CA GLU A 28 10.07 -6.19 26.41
C GLU A 28 9.70 -5.90 27.87
N TRP A 29 8.60 -6.50 28.34
CA TRP A 29 8.07 -6.32 29.70
C TRP A 29 7.70 -7.68 30.28
N GLN A 30 8.21 -7.99 31.47
CA GLN A 30 7.99 -9.28 32.11
C GLN A 30 7.21 -9.10 33.41
N PHE A 31 6.15 -9.89 33.57
CA PHE A 31 5.27 -9.92 34.73
C PHE A 31 5.30 -11.34 35.31
N ALA A 32 6.34 -11.64 36.10
CA ALA A 32 6.62 -12.98 36.59
C ALA A 32 5.52 -13.53 37.51
N ASP A 33 4.90 -12.65 38.30
CA ASP A 33 3.73 -12.90 39.15
C ASP A 33 2.49 -13.31 38.36
N ARG A 34 2.35 -12.79 37.13
CA ARG A 34 1.29 -13.15 36.19
C ARG A 34 1.70 -14.27 35.22
N GLY A 35 2.98 -14.64 35.20
CA GLY A 35 3.54 -15.58 34.24
C GLY A 35 3.44 -15.08 32.79
N LEU A 36 3.46 -13.78 32.55
CA LEU A 36 3.32 -13.18 31.21
C LEU A 36 4.57 -12.40 30.80
N ARG A 37 4.89 -12.43 29.51
CA ARG A 37 5.93 -11.62 28.87
C ARG A 37 5.36 -10.92 27.64
N PHE A 38 5.53 -9.61 27.55
CA PHE A 38 5.16 -8.81 26.38
C PHE A 38 6.42 -8.45 25.61
N SER A 39 6.41 -8.53 24.28
CA SER A 39 7.55 -8.14 23.46
C SER A 39 7.13 -7.55 22.12
N SER A 40 7.84 -6.53 21.66
CA SER A 40 7.76 -6.00 20.29
C SER A 40 9.11 -5.97 19.59
N ARG A 41 10.10 -6.72 20.11
CA ARG A 41 11.50 -6.74 19.63
C ARG A 41 11.67 -7.60 18.37
N PHE A 42 10.91 -7.27 17.33
CA PHE A 42 10.93 -7.94 16.03
C PHE A 42 10.54 -6.97 14.90
N ASP A 43 10.73 -7.40 13.66
CA ASP A 43 10.45 -6.61 12.45
C ASP A 43 8.98 -6.13 12.42
N GLY A 44 8.78 -4.81 12.28
CA GLY A 44 7.46 -4.19 12.31
C GLY A 44 6.80 -4.08 13.68
N GLY A 45 7.40 -4.65 14.74
CA GLY A 45 6.86 -4.58 16.10
C GLY A 45 6.78 -3.14 16.63
N ASN A 46 5.70 -2.77 17.32
CA ASN A 46 5.56 -1.47 17.98
C ASN A 46 4.74 -1.61 19.27
N MET A 47 5.43 -1.40 20.39
CA MET A 47 4.92 -1.31 21.76
C MET A 47 5.98 -0.61 22.61
N ALA A 48 5.61 0.47 23.29
CA ALA A 48 6.53 1.28 24.06
C ALA A 48 6.55 0.96 25.55
N HIS A 49 5.36 0.75 26.13
CA HIS A 49 5.23 0.57 27.57
C HIS A 49 4.03 -0.33 27.89
N VAL A 50 4.19 -1.15 28.93
CA VAL A 50 3.12 -2.00 29.46
C VAL A 50 3.03 -1.78 30.97
N GLN A 51 1.84 -1.42 31.44
CA GLN A 51 1.55 -1.20 32.85
C GLN A 51 0.51 -2.20 33.33
N LEU A 52 0.79 -2.91 34.43
CA LEU A 52 -0.18 -3.75 35.12
C LEU A 52 -1.03 -2.90 36.07
N ASN A 53 -2.36 -2.92 35.88
CA ASN A 53 -3.31 -2.22 36.73
C ASN A 53 -3.68 -3.07 37.97
N PRO A 54 -4.14 -2.44 39.08
CA PRO A 54 -4.62 -3.17 40.26
C PRO A 54 -5.78 -4.12 39.98
N SER A 55 -6.60 -3.84 38.97
CA SER A 55 -7.67 -4.72 38.48
C SER A 55 -7.16 -6.01 37.84
N GLY A 56 -5.86 -6.08 37.54
CA GLY A 56 -5.23 -7.16 36.82
C GLY A 56 -5.29 -7.08 35.30
N SER A 57 -5.79 -5.97 34.74
CA SER A 57 -5.68 -5.63 33.31
C SER A 57 -4.35 -4.94 32.99
N PHE A 58 -4.01 -4.86 31.71
CA PHE A 58 -2.78 -4.21 31.23
C PHE A 58 -3.10 -2.98 30.38
N ASP A 59 -2.47 -1.86 30.69
CA ASP A 59 -2.45 -0.68 29.82
C ASP A 59 -1.20 -0.73 28.94
N VAL A 60 -1.38 -0.67 27.62
CA VAL A 60 -0.31 -0.72 26.63
C VAL A 60 -0.23 0.62 25.90
N LYS A 61 0.97 1.20 25.85
CA LYS A 61 1.27 2.40 25.05
C LYS A 61 2.04 2.01 23.80
N VAL A 62 1.64 2.61 22.68
CA VAL A 62 2.30 2.49 21.38
C VAL A 62 3.33 3.60 21.24
N SER A 63 4.48 3.31 20.64
CA SER A 63 5.49 4.33 20.33
C SER A 63 5.01 5.21 19.19
N GLU A 64 5.35 6.48 19.30
CA GLU A 64 5.18 7.45 18.23
C GLU A 64 6.19 7.22 17.11
N ASP A 65 5.79 7.53 15.87
CA ASP A 65 6.71 7.48 14.73
C ASP A 65 7.88 8.44 14.97
N ALA A 66 9.08 7.99 14.62
CA ALA A 66 10.36 8.69 14.76
C ALA A 66 10.78 9.07 16.18
N ALA A 67 10.10 8.57 17.22
CA ALA A 67 10.49 8.79 18.62
C ALA A 67 11.91 8.28 18.93
N ALA A 68 12.35 7.21 18.24
CA ALA A 68 13.72 6.68 18.34
C ALA A 68 14.80 7.71 17.95
N PHE A 69 14.43 8.74 17.20
CA PHE A 69 15.31 9.79 16.69
C PHE A 69 15.06 11.13 17.38
N GLY A 70 14.32 11.14 18.50
CA GLY A 70 14.00 12.36 19.25
C GLY A 70 12.98 13.27 18.58
N ILE A 71 12.21 12.76 17.61
CA ILE A 71 11.25 13.53 16.82
C ILE A 71 9.82 13.22 17.28
N SER A 72 9.02 14.27 17.48
CA SER A 72 7.59 14.13 17.80
C SER A 72 6.70 14.42 16.59
N THR A 73 6.03 13.38 16.09
CA THR A 73 5.16 13.35 14.92
C THR A 73 3.65 13.21 15.25
N GLY A 74 3.31 12.87 16.50
CA GLY A 74 1.96 12.58 16.99
C GLY A 74 1.34 11.27 16.48
N TYR A 75 2.02 10.55 15.59
CA TYR A 75 1.52 9.33 14.96
C TYR A 75 1.63 8.11 15.89
N THR A 76 0.49 7.67 16.41
CA THR A 76 0.37 6.54 17.35
C THR A 76 -0.78 5.62 16.93
N THR A 77 -0.71 5.03 15.74
CA THR A 77 -1.79 4.16 15.21
C THR A 77 -1.37 2.70 15.10
N TRP A 78 -0.18 2.44 14.58
CA TRP A 78 0.30 1.07 14.33
C TRP A 78 0.77 0.41 15.63
N PHE A 79 0.20 -0.74 15.96
CA PHE A 79 0.68 -1.61 17.02
C PHE A 79 0.92 -3.00 16.46
N TYR A 80 1.98 -3.64 16.94
CA TYR A 80 2.28 -5.04 16.65
C TYR A 80 3.17 -5.58 17.77
N PHE A 81 2.62 -6.47 18.60
CA PHE A 81 3.33 -7.01 19.76
C PHE A 81 2.91 -8.45 20.04
N GLU A 82 3.76 -9.13 20.79
CA GLU A 82 3.60 -10.51 21.23
C GLU A 82 3.35 -10.54 22.74
N VAL A 83 2.50 -11.46 23.18
CA VAL A 83 2.32 -11.84 24.57
C VAL A 83 2.59 -13.33 24.68
N GLU A 84 3.55 -13.70 25.51
CA GLU A 84 3.88 -15.08 25.85
C GLU A 84 3.38 -15.42 27.25
N ARG A 85 2.69 -16.55 27.35
CA ARG A 85 2.33 -17.20 28.60
C ARG A 85 3.38 -18.22 28.98
N THR A 86 4.02 -18.00 30.12
CA THR A 86 5.08 -18.87 30.66
C THR A 86 4.52 -19.91 31.63
N LEU A 87 5.19 -21.06 31.76
CA LEU A 87 4.79 -22.21 32.60
C LEU A 87 4.54 -21.87 34.08
N LYS A 88 5.06 -20.75 34.59
CA LYS A 88 4.97 -20.38 36.01
C LYS A 88 3.57 -19.95 36.46
N ALA A 89 2.62 -19.71 35.55
CA ALA A 89 1.24 -19.34 35.90
C ALA A 89 0.43 -20.56 36.40
N ALA A 90 0.84 -21.11 37.55
CA ALA A 90 0.30 -22.35 38.14
C ALA A 90 -1.04 -22.20 38.88
N LYS A 91 -1.80 -21.09 38.72
CA LYS A 91 -3.13 -20.95 39.32
C LYS A 91 -4.12 -20.25 38.38
N GLN A 92 -4.96 -21.09 37.75
CA GLN A 92 -6.11 -20.79 36.89
C GLN A 92 -5.85 -20.07 35.54
N PRO A 93 -6.66 -20.34 34.49
CA PRO A 93 -6.62 -19.56 33.26
C PRO A 93 -7.06 -18.12 33.56
N GLN A 94 -6.11 -17.19 33.56
CA GLN A 94 -6.43 -15.76 33.57
C GLN A 94 -6.67 -15.31 32.13
N ASP A 95 -7.86 -14.79 31.88
CA ASP A 95 -8.15 -14.05 30.65
C ASP A 95 -7.20 -12.83 30.58
N LEU A 96 -6.59 -12.61 29.43
CA LEU A 96 -5.75 -11.45 29.15
C LEU A 96 -6.65 -10.27 28.81
N HIS A 97 -6.63 -9.23 29.64
CA HIS A 97 -7.32 -7.96 29.38
C HIS A 97 -6.30 -6.86 29.10
N VAL A 98 -6.33 -6.29 27.91
CA VAL A 98 -5.38 -5.26 27.45
C VAL A 98 -6.13 -4.03 26.96
N THR A 99 -5.66 -2.84 27.31
CA THR A 99 -6.14 -1.57 26.77
C THR A 99 -4.99 -0.82 26.11
N LEU A 100 -5.08 -0.58 24.81
CA LEU A 100 -4.17 0.33 24.11
C LEU A 100 -4.61 1.76 24.40
N VAL A 101 -3.80 2.58 25.07
CA VAL A 101 -4.30 3.81 25.71
C VAL A 101 -4.09 5.11 24.94
N ASN A 102 -3.18 5.13 23.97
CA ASN A 102 -2.74 6.36 23.30
C ASN A 102 -2.95 6.35 21.78
N LEU A 103 -3.95 5.62 21.28
CA LEU A 103 -4.14 5.49 19.84
C LEU A 103 -4.65 6.78 19.19
N ASN A 104 -4.24 7.04 17.96
CA ASN A 104 -4.82 8.12 17.17
C ASN A 104 -6.29 7.87 16.79
N PRO A 105 -7.13 8.91 16.68
CA PRO A 105 -8.55 8.76 16.41
C PRO A 105 -8.82 8.53 14.92
N GLN A 106 -8.58 7.31 14.44
CA GLN A 106 -8.99 6.85 13.09
C GLN A 106 -10.52 6.69 13.05
N ARG A 107 -11.25 7.81 13.12
CA ARG A 107 -12.70 7.86 13.39
C ARG A 107 -13.52 6.96 12.47
N GLY A 108 -13.22 6.98 11.18
CA GLY A 108 -13.92 6.15 10.19
C GLY A 108 -13.66 4.67 10.45
N LEU A 109 -12.40 4.28 10.69
CA LEU A 109 -12.01 2.90 10.92
C LEU A 109 -12.75 2.30 12.13
N PHE A 110 -12.68 2.97 13.28
CA PHE A 110 -13.24 2.48 14.53
C PHE A 110 -14.77 2.49 14.54
N LYS A 111 -15.41 3.52 13.97
CA LYS A 111 -16.87 3.55 13.79
C LYS A 111 -17.37 2.42 12.88
N ASN A 112 -16.51 1.93 11.98
CA ASN A 112 -16.84 0.89 11.01
C ASN A 112 -16.50 -0.52 11.53
N GLY A 113 -16.62 -0.74 12.85
CA GLY A 113 -16.46 -2.05 13.46
C GLY A 113 -15.08 -2.67 13.22
N TYR A 114 -14.02 -1.86 13.27
CA TYR A 114 -12.64 -2.35 13.26
C TYR A 114 -12.45 -3.48 14.28
N THR A 115 -11.59 -4.44 13.95
CA THR A 115 -11.23 -5.56 14.84
C THR A 115 -9.73 -5.78 14.77
N ILE A 116 -9.14 -6.11 15.92
CA ILE A 116 -7.71 -6.39 16.05
C ILE A 116 -7.41 -7.76 15.45
N MET A 117 -6.29 -7.86 14.74
CA MET A 117 -5.78 -9.13 14.23
C MET A 117 -4.99 -9.84 15.33
N HIS A 118 -5.17 -11.15 15.47
CA HIS A 118 -4.34 -11.97 16.34
C HIS A 118 -3.91 -13.28 15.68
N SER A 119 -2.78 -13.83 16.12
CA SER A 119 -2.31 -15.15 15.73
C SER A 119 -1.67 -15.82 16.95
N SER A 120 -1.95 -17.10 17.19
CA SER A 120 -1.52 -17.80 18.40
C SER A 120 -0.96 -19.19 18.09
N VAL A 121 0.06 -19.58 18.86
CA VAL A 121 0.78 -20.86 18.75
C VAL A 121 1.11 -21.42 20.13
N GLU A 122 1.09 -22.75 20.28
CA GLU A 122 1.56 -23.43 21.49
C GLU A 122 3.09 -23.33 21.58
N ALA A 123 3.63 -22.90 22.72
CA ALA A 123 5.05 -22.62 22.87
C ALA A 123 5.90 -23.88 23.17
N GLY A 124 5.53 -25.04 22.61
CA GLY A 124 6.10 -26.36 22.90
C GLY A 124 6.53 -27.23 21.70
N ASP A 125 6.17 -26.89 20.46
CA ASP A 125 6.54 -27.64 19.25
C ASP A 125 7.97 -27.37 18.73
N GLU A 126 8.90 -26.96 19.60
CA GLU A 126 10.26 -26.61 19.18
C GLU A 126 11.30 -27.57 19.81
N PRO A 127 12.17 -28.21 19.00
CA PRO A 127 13.37 -28.86 19.50
C PRO A 127 14.23 -27.86 20.28
N ALA A 128 14.86 -28.33 21.35
CA ALA A 128 15.74 -27.51 22.17
C ALA A 128 16.91 -26.93 21.37
N ALA A 129 17.16 -25.63 21.58
CA ALA A 129 18.32 -24.82 21.17
C ALA A 129 18.29 -24.16 19.77
N THR A 130 18.45 -22.83 19.81
CA THR A 130 18.84 -21.88 18.75
C THR A 130 17.84 -21.58 17.63
N THR A 131 17.38 -20.32 17.60
CA THR A 131 16.57 -19.63 16.54
C THR A 131 15.13 -20.11 16.34
N THR A 132 14.17 -19.36 16.91
CA THR A 132 12.77 -19.39 16.47
C THR A 132 12.69 -19.13 14.96
N PRO A 133 11.96 -19.92 14.13
CA PRO A 133 11.78 -19.55 12.73
C PRO A 133 10.92 -18.28 12.65
N PRO A 134 11.43 -17.17 12.09
CA PRO A 134 10.68 -15.92 11.92
C PRO A 134 9.41 -16.06 11.03
N CYS A 135 9.23 -17.22 10.39
CA CYS A 135 8.19 -17.55 9.41
C CYS A 135 6.78 -17.78 10.01
N ILE A 136 6.63 -18.32 11.23
CA ILE A 136 5.30 -18.79 11.69
C ILE A 136 4.24 -17.68 11.77
N PHE A 137 4.64 -16.46 12.08
CA PHE A 137 3.74 -15.30 12.13
C PHE A 137 3.65 -14.53 10.81
N GLN A 138 4.37 -15.01 9.78
CA GLN A 138 4.21 -14.56 8.40
C GLN A 138 3.11 -15.35 7.68
N ASP A 139 2.74 -16.53 8.19
CA ASP A 139 1.63 -17.35 7.70
C ASP A 139 0.28 -16.65 7.96
N GLU A 140 -0.36 -16.21 6.88
CA GLU A 140 -1.60 -15.44 6.89
C GLU A 140 -2.81 -16.26 7.32
N GLU A 141 -2.80 -17.57 7.12
CA GLU A 141 -3.93 -18.44 7.45
C GLU A 141 -4.11 -18.60 8.96
N ARG A 142 -3.07 -18.25 9.73
CA ARG A 142 -3.07 -18.26 11.20
C ARG A 142 -3.58 -16.99 11.84
N TRP A 143 -3.94 -15.97 11.05
CA TRP A 143 -4.39 -14.69 11.55
C TRP A 143 -5.92 -14.61 11.56
N ASP A 144 -6.47 -14.37 12.74
CA ASP A 144 -7.90 -14.22 12.99
C ASP A 144 -8.24 -12.83 13.52
N ARG A 145 -9.51 -12.43 13.40
CA ARG A 145 -10.04 -11.19 13.97
C ARG A 145 -10.62 -11.45 15.36
N LEU A 146 -10.21 -10.66 16.35
CA LEU A 146 -10.85 -10.72 17.67
C LEU A 146 -12.34 -10.33 17.58
N PRO A 147 -13.24 -11.03 18.30
CA PRO A 147 -14.67 -10.75 18.30
C PRO A 147 -14.97 -9.36 18.91
N SER A 148 -16.00 -8.69 18.36
CA SER A 148 -16.50 -7.38 18.80
C SER A 148 -17.47 -7.50 20.00
N PRO A 149 -17.65 -6.45 20.85
CA PRO A 149 -17.23 -5.07 20.63
C PRO A 149 -15.99 -4.64 21.42
N LEU A 150 -15.09 -3.98 20.71
CA LEU A 150 -14.07 -3.14 21.29
C LEU A 150 -14.74 -1.89 21.89
N SER A 151 -14.40 -1.50 23.12
CA SER A 151 -14.83 -0.21 23.69
C SER A 151 -13.91 0.91 23.20
N PHE A 152 -14.51 2.08 22.91
CA PHE A 152 -13.79 3.27 22.45
C PHE A 152 -14.04 4.43 23.40
N GLU A 153 -13.00 4.85 24.11
CA GLU A 153 -13.05 6.04 24.95
C GLU A 153 -12.11 7.10 24.40
N LYS A 154 -12.61 8.33 24.33
CA LYS A 154 -11.77 9.49 24.00
C LYS A 154 -11.01 9.88 25.27
N SER A 155 -9.69 9.85 25.20
CA SER A 155 -8.84 10.50 26.19
C SER A 155 -8.40 11.85 25.64
N THR A 156 -8.57 12.91 26.43
CA THR A 156 -7.91 14.20 26.19
C THR A 156 -6.71 14.27 27.12
N GLU A 157 -5.51 14.08 26.58
CA GLU A 157 -4.29 14.36 27.33
C GLU A 157 -4.01 15.87 27.30
N LEU A 158 -3.61 16.44 28.44
CA LEU A 158 -3.05 17.79 28.49
C LEU A 158 -1.64 17.74 27.84
N PRO A 159 -1.25 18.75 27.04
CA PRO A 159 0.08 18.79 26.43
C PRO A 159 1.17 18.64 27.50
N ARG A 160 2.18 17.81 27.25
CA ARG A 160 3.37 17.76 28.10
C ARG A 160 4.06 19.13 28.06
N GLN A 161 4.21 19.76 29.22
CA GLN A 161 5.20 20.83 29.35
C GLN A 161 6.60 20.19 29.20
N PRO A 162 7.55 20.83 28.49
CA PRO A 162 8.93 20.39 28.49
C PRO A 162 9.44 20.45 29.93
N THR A 163 9.78 19.29 30.50
CA THR A 163 10.49 19.21 31.78
C THR A 163 11.91 19.70 31.54
N ASN A 164 12.16 20.97 31.83
CA ASN A 164 13.51 21.50 32.02
C ASN A 164 14.06 20.91 33.33
N GLU A 165 14.63 19.71 33.28
CA GLU A 165 15.61 19.30 34.28
C GLU A 165 16.93 19.99 33.90
N VAL A 166 17.10 21.20 34.42
CA VAL A 166 18.40 21.89 34.41
C VAL A 166 19.08 21.55 35.73
N GLU A 167 20.15 20.78 35.66
CA GLU A 167 21.09 20.59 36.76
C GLU A 167 21.61 21.96 37.23
N SER A 168 21.56 22.15 38.54
CA SER A 168 22.06 23.32 39.24
C SER A 168 23.57 23.49 39.07
N GLY A 169 23.98 24.47 38.26
CA GLY A 169 25.35 24.97 38.16
C GLY A 169 25.36 26.49 38.33
N GLN A 170 26.17 26.99 39.27
CA GLN A 170 26.22 28.36 39.74
C GLN A 170 26.77 29.36 38.69
N GLY A 171 26.17 30.56 38.68
CA GLY A 171 26.88 31.84 38.56
C GLY A 171 27.20 32.39 37.17
N LEU A 172 26.46 33.43 36.75
CA LEU A 172 26.93 34.79 36.41
C LEU A 172 25.93 35.49 35.48
N VAL A 173 25.50 36.69 35.88
CA VAL A 173 24.64 37.64 35.14
C VAL A 173 25.57 38.53 34.29
N PRO A 174 25.22 38.90 33.04
CA PRO A 174 24.70 40.26 32.84
C PRO A 174 23.66 40.48 31.72
N GLN A 175 22.79 41.44 32.05
CA GLN A 175 22.16 42.49 31.25
C GLN A 175 20.95 42.24 30.34
N GLU A 176 19.94 43.05 30.67
CA GLU A 176 18.62 43.23 30.09
C GLU A 176 18.68 43.72 28.64
N THR A 177 17.85 43.12 27.79
CA THR A 177 17.29 43.83 26.63
C THR A 177 15.79 43.60 26.64
N ILE A 178 15.06 44.64 27.06
CA ILE A 178 13.60 44.64 27.12
C ILE A 178 13.07 44.66 25.68
N VAL A 179 12.69 43.49 25.17
CA VAL A 179 11.78 43.38 24.02
C VAL A 179 10.41 42.99 24.58
N LYS A 180 9.48 43.94 24.61
CA LYS A 180 8.06 43.67 24.87
C LYS A 180 7.49 42.83 23.72
N GLY A 181 7.71 41.52 23.77
CA GLY A 181 6.98 40.55 22.98
C GLY A 181 5.71 40.16 23.73
N THR A 182 4.55 40.56 23.23
CA THR A 182 3.26 40.03 23.65
C THR A 182 3.25 38.52 23.47
N SER A 183 3.38 37.79 24.57
CA SER A 183 3.26 36.33 24.60
C SER A 183 1.81 35.94 24.30
N ASN A 184 1.49 35.75 23.02
CA ASN A 184 0.34 34.94 22.64
C ASN A 184 0.63 33.51 23.07
N VAL A 185 0.14 33.14 24.26
CA VAL A 185 -0.01 31.74 24.67
C VAL A 185 -0.94 31.11 23.65
N THR A 186 -0.37 30.48 22.62
CA THR A 186 -1.13 29.72 21.64
C THR A 186 -1.81 28.57 22.38
N ASP A 187 -3.14 28.55 22.38
CA ASP A 187 -3.96 27.42 22.81
C ASP A 187 -3.41 26.11 22.20
N ALA A 188 -2.65 25.36 22.99
CA ALA A 188 -2.20 24.04 22.60
C ALA A 188 -3.43 23.16 22.42
N LYS A 189 -3.83 22.91 21.16
CA LYS A 189 -4.99 22.10 20.82
C LYS A 189 -4.90 20.76 21.55
N LYS A 190 -5.85 20.50 22.45
CA LYS A 190 -5.99 19.22 23.16
C LYS A 190 -5.99 18.07 22.14
N GLU A 191 -4.98 17.20 22.19
CA GLU A 191 -4.90 16.06 21.29
C GLU A 191 -5.86 14.97 21.78
N VAL A 192 -6.79 14.55 20.90
CA VAL A 192 -7.73 13.47 21.21
C VAL A 192 -7.05 12.13 20.90
N LYS A 193 -6.90 11.27 21.91
CA LYS A 193 -6.48 9.87 21.74
C LYS A 193 -7.66 8.92 21.96
N ILE A 194 -7.51 7.68 21.51
CA ILE A 194 -8.45 6.58 21.65
C ILE A 194 -7.85 5.52 22.57
N ARG A 195 -8.65 5.09 23.54
CA ARG A 195 -8.41 3.86 24.29
C ARG A 195 -9.13 2.71 23.58
N LEU A 196 -8.42 1.59 23.37
CA LEU A 196 -8.93 0.41 22.69
C LEU A 196 -8.70 -0.83 23.56
N SER A 197 -9.77 -1.35 24.16
CA SER A 197 -9.70 -2.51 25.06
C SER A 197 -10.04 -3.82 24.35
N LEU A 198 -9.27 -4.87 24.62
CA LEU A 198 -9.45 -6.23 24.13
C LEU A 198 -9.37 -7.24 25.28
N SER A 199 -10.03 -8.38 25.08
CA SER A 199 -9.95 -9.55 25.95
C SER A 199 -9.55 -10.76 25.14
N TYR A 200 -8.62 -11.57 25.65
CA TYR A 200 -8.12 -12.77 24.98
C TYR A 200 -8.06 -13.94 25.95
N LYS A 201 -8.58 -15.09 25.53
CA LYS A 201 -8.50 -16.34 26.28
C LYS A 201 -7.39 -17.19 25.70
N PHE A 202 -6.38 -17.49 26.51
CA PHE A 202 -5.32 -18.40 26.12
C PHE A 202 -5.90 -19.79 25.82
N LYS A 203 -5.50 -20.34 24.68
CA LYS A 203 -5.83 -21.69 24.19
C LYS A 203 -4.90 -22.74 24.78
N PHE A 204 -3.66 -22.38 25.09
CA PHE A 204 -2.63 -23.31 25.54
C PHE A 204 -2.06 -22.96 26.92
N ALA A 205 -1.47 -23.95 27.59
CA ALA A 205 -0.79 -23.73 28.87
C ALA A 205 0.47 -22.87 28.71
N ARG A 206 1.21 -23.10 27.61
CA ARG A 206 2.27 -22.23 27.12
C ARG A 206 1.88 -21.72 25.76
N GLU A 207 1.77 -20.42 25.59
CA GLU A 207 1.23 -19.86 24.37
C GLU A 207 1.97 -18.59 24.01
N ARG A 208 2.23 -18.40 22.72
CA ARG A 208 2.65 -17.12 22.16
C ARG A 208 1.54 -16.61 21.28
N VAL A 209 1.01 -15.44 21.60
CA VAL A 209 -0.01 -14.75 20.80
C VAL A 209 0.53 -13.41 20.34
N ARG A 210 0.38 -13.11 19.06
CA ARG A 210 0.65 -11.77 18.52
C ARG A 210 -0.65 -11.03 18.27
N PHE A 211 -0.64 -9.73 18.52
CA PHE A 211 -1.71 -8.80 18.21
C PHE A 211 -1.19 -7.72 17.26
N ALA A 212 -1.94 -7.42 16.20
CA ALA A 212 -1.53 -6.46 15.19
C ALA A 212 -2.70 -5.56 14.74
N PHE A 213 -2.35 -4.35 14.32
CA PHE A 213 -3.32 -3.39 13.78
C PHE A 213 -3.98 -3.89 12.48
N CYS A 214 -3.21 -4.55 11.62
CA CYS A 214 -3.69 -5.24 10.43
C CYS A 214 -2.81 -6.48 10.20
N TYR A 215 -3.09 -7.29 9.18
CA TYR A 215 -2.21 -8.39 8.79
C TYR A 215 -0.80 -7.83 8.56
N PRO A 216 0.23 -8.29 9.30
CA PRO A 216 1.56 -7.76 9.15
C PRO A 216 2.18 -8.21 7.83
N TYR A 217 2.99 -7.32 7.24
CA TYR A 217 3.83 -7.62 6.08
C TYR A 217 5.15 -6.89 6.30
N THR A 218 6.16 -7.65 6.71
CA THR A 218 7.43 -7.12 7.21
C THR A 218 8.43 -6.90 6.07
N TYR A 219 9.49 -6.11 6.33
CA TYR A 219 10.57 -5.96 5.35
C TYR A 219 11.30 -7.28 5.13
N THR A 220 11.55 -8.03 6.21
CA THR A 220 12.18 -9.36 6.18
C THR A 220 11.41 -10.29 5.26
N ARG A 221 10.08 -10.35 5.39
CA ARG A 221 9.22 -11.15 4.51
C ARG A 221 9.38 -10.77 3.03
N VAL A 222 9.38 -9.47 2.71
CA VAL A 222 9.58 -9.01 1.31
C VAL A 222 10.93 -9.49 0.77
N GLN A 223 12.00 -9.35 1.55
CA GLN A 223 13.33 -9.77 1.13
C GLN A 223 13.44 -11.29 0.95
N GLU A 224 12.82 -12.09 1.84
CA GLU A 224 12.76 -13.55 1.76
C GLU A 224 11.96 -14.02 0.53
N GLU A 225 10.80 -13.41 0.27
CA GLU A 225 9.98 -13.68 -0.91
C GLU A 225 10.74 -13.36 -2.20
N LEU A 226 11.38 -12.19 -2.28
CA LEU A 226 12.18 -11.81 -3.45
C LEU A 226 13.40 -12.71 -3.63
N ALA A 227 14.10 -13.09 -2.55
CA ALA A 227 15.22 -14.03 -2.63
C ALA A 227 14.76 -15.43 -3.08
N SER A 228 13.53 -15.82 -2.75
CA SER A 228 12.93 -17.05 -3.29
C SER A 228 12.66 -16.96 -4.79
N LEU A 229 12.20 -15.80 -5.27
CA LEU A 229 12.03 -15.56 -6.70
C LEU A 229 13.38 -15.53 -7.42
N ASP A 230 14.40 -14.91 -6.83
CA ASP A 230 15.78 -14.91 -7.38
C ASP A 230 16.27 -16.35 -7.58
N ARG A 231 16.05 -17.25 -6.61
CA ARG A 231 16.39 -18.68 -6.75
C ARG A 231 15.56 -19.39 -7.82
N GLN A 232 14.27 -19.05 -7.93
CA GLN A 232 13.36 -19.66 -8.90
C GLN A 232 13.69 -19.27 -10.35
N PHE A 233 14.10 -18.02 -10.56
CA PHE A 233 14.40 -17.46 -11.87
C PHE A 233 15.91 -17.29 -12.12
N ALA A 234 16.76 -17.86 -11.26
CA ALA A 234 18.21 -17.89 -11.47
C ALA A 234 18.52 -18.61 -12.79
N ASP A 235 19.27 -17.96 -13.67
CA ASP A 235 19.76 -18.57 -14.91
C ASP A 235 20.84 -19.61 -14.57
N PRO A 236 20.65 -20.91 -14.87
CA PRO A 236 21.66 -21.94 -14.64
C PRO A 236 23.00 -21.65 -15.34
N LYS A 237 23.01 -20.81 -16.38
CA LYS A 237 24.21 -20.44 -17.15
C LYS A 237 24.92 -19.17 -16.63
N GLN A 238 24.33 -18.40 -15.72
CA GLN A 238 25.00 -17.21 -15.16
C GLN A 238 26.12 -17.55 -14.16
N HIS A 239 26.15 -18.76 -13.61
CA HIS A 239 27.21 -19.20 -12.70
C HIS A 239 28.48 -19.70 -13.40
N SER A 240 28.50 -19.88 -14.73
CA SER A 240 29.68 -20.39 -15.46
C SER A 240 30.46 -19.34 -16.24
N VAL A 241 30.05 -18.06 -16.28
CA VAL A 241 30.74 -17.03 -17.07
C VAL A 241 31.54 -16.08 -16.17
N GLN A 242 32.59 -16.61 -15.55
CA GLN A 242 33.82 -15.86 -15.35
C GLN A 242 34.72 -16.03 -16.59
N SER A 243 34.25 -15.55 -17.75
CA SER A 243 35.12 -15.05 -18.83
C SER A 243 34.30 -14.72 -20.08
N SER A 244 34.45 -13.47 -20.52
CA SER A 244 34.26 -12.97 -21.89
C SER A 244 32.85 -12.89 -22.51
N THR A 245 32.61 -11.70 -23.08
CA THR A 245 31.54 -11.26 -23.99
C THR A 245 30.17 -10.93 -23.39
N SER A 246 29.64 -9.79 -23.86
CA SER A 246 28.34 -9.19 -23.53
C SER A 246 27.23 -10.23 -23.59
N PRO A 247 26.32 -10.30 -22.60
CA PRO A 247 25.25 -11.29 -22.62
C PRO A 247 24.35 -11.06 -23.82
N THR A 248 24.33 -12.04 -24.72
CA THR A 248 23.41 -12.05 -25.87
C THR A 248 22.03 -12.47 -25.35
N PRO A 249 20.92 -11.85 -25.83
CA PRO A 249 19.58 -12.28 -25.43
C PRO A 249 19.41 -13.79 -25.63
N PRO A 250 18.81 -14.53 -24.68
CA PRO A 250 18.64 -15.97 -24.80
C PRO A 250 17.81 -16.31 -26.05
N THR A 251 18.21 -17.37 -26.75
CA THR A 251 17.50 -17.80 -27.96
C THR A 251 16.15 -18.43 -27.60
N LYS A 252 15.17 -18.39 -28.52
CA LYS A 252 13.81 -18.92 -28.29
C LYS A 252 13.78 -20.40 -27.87
N GLU A 253 14.83 -21.16 -28.19
CA GLU A 253 14.99 -22.58 -27.88
C GLU A 253 15.52 -22.82 -26.45
N GLU A 254 16.09 -21.80 -25.79
CA GLU A 254 16.71 -21.89 -24.46
C GLU A 254 15.76 -21.52 -23.30
N ILE A 255 14.57 -21.02 -23.61
CA ILE A 255 13.65 -20.42 -22.63
C ILE A 255 12.55 -21.43 -22.27
N SER A 256 12.65 -22.06 -21.09
CA SER A 256 11.63 -23.01 -20.59
C SER A 256 10.31 -22.33 -20.20
N SER A 257 10.32 -21.02 -19.92
CA SER A 257 9.14 -20.19 -19.66
C SER A 257 9.32 -18.78 -20.24
N ASN A 258 8.35 -18.23 -20.98
CA ASN A 258 8.44 -16.87 -21.55
C ASN A 258 8.26 -15.76 -20.49
N VAL A 259 8.82 -15.96 -19.30
CA VAL A 259 8.81 -15.03 -18.17
C VAL A 259 10.20 -14.46 -18.02
N TYR A 260 10.33 -13.17 -18.31
CA TYR A 260 11.51 -12.39 -17.96
C TYR A 260 11.30 -11.82 -16.56
N TYR A 261 12.22 -12.13 -15.64
CA TYR A 261 12.28 -11.62 -14.27
C TYR A 261 13.70 -11.11 -14.01
N HIS A 262 13.80 -9.90 -13.45
CA HIS A 262 15.09 -9.36 -13.00
C HIS A 262 14.90 -8.50 -11.75
N ARG A 263 15.70 -8.74 -10.72
CA ARG A 263 15.72 -7.96 -9.48
C ARG A 263 17.01 -7.17 -9.37
N GLU A 264 16.90 -5.87 -9.15
CA GLU A 264 18.06 -4.97 -8.98
C GLU A 264 17.90 -3.98 -7.82
N LEU A 265 19.02 -3.40 -7.40
CA LEU A 265 19.03 -2.37 -6.36
C LEU A 265 18.63 -1.04 -7.00
N LEU A 266 17.45 -0.51 -6.66
CA LEU A 266 17.07 0.83 -7.09
C LEU A 266 17.97 1.86 -6.42
N THR A 267 17.94 1.84 -5.08
CA THR A 267 18.68 2.73 -4.19
C THR A 267 18.74 2.14 -2.77
N ARG A 268 19.40 2.83 -1.85
CA ARG A 268 19.34 2.54 -0.42
C ARG A 268 18.48 3.59 0.29
N SER A 269 17.81 3.17 1.35
CA SER A 269 17.09 4.06 2.26
C SER A 269 18.06 4.86 3.14
N LEU A 270 17.53 5.71 4.03
CA LEU A 270 18.33 6.55 4.92
C LEU A 270 19.19 5.72 5.88
N GLU A 271 18.67 4.59 6.34
CA GLU A 271 19.42 3.65 7.20
C GLU A 271 20.20 2.59 6.41
N GLY A 272 20.29 2.74 5.08
CA GLY A 272 21.10 1.87 4.22
C GLY A 272 20.42 0.57 3.80
N LEU A 273 19.15 0.36 4.15
CA LEU A 273 18.37 -0.80 3.69
C LEU A 273 18.15 -0.75 2.18
N ARG A 274 18.09 -1.92 1.57
CA ARG A 274 17.90 -2.07 0.13
C ARG A 274 16.45 -1.74 -0.26
N VAL A 275 16.30 -0.87 -1.26
CA VAL A 275 15.06 -0.67 -1.99
C VAL A 275 15.18 -1.37 -3.34
N ASP A 276 14.35 -2.38 -3.55
CA ASP A 276 14.38 -3.23 -4.73
C ASP A 276 13.57 -2.64 -5.90
N LEU A 277 14.09 -2.83 -7.11
CA LEU A 277 13.37 -2.71 -8.37
C LEU A 277 13.27 -4.10 -9.00
N VAL A 278 12.04 -4.57 -9.23
CA VAL A 278 11.76 -5.83 -9.91
C VAL A 278 11.19 -5.53 -11.29
N THR A 279 11.79 -6.11 -12.32
CA THR A 279 11.33 -6.02 -13.71
C THR A 279 10.69 -7.33 -14.13
N ILE A 280 9.45 -7.28 -14.63
CA ILE A 280 8.76 -8.45 -15.18
C ILE A 280 8.20 -8.16 -16.57
N SER A 281 8.44 -9.04 -17.52
CA SER A 281 7.87 -8.99 -18.88
C SER A 281 7.97 -10.36 -19.56
N SER A 282 7.70 -10.44 -20.87
CA SER A 282 8.19 -11.51 -21.73
C SER A 282 9.53 -11.12 -22.37
N TYR A 283 10.22 -12.06 -23.02
CA TYR A 283 11.45 -11.75 -23.77
C TYR A 283 11.19 -11.00 -25.09
N ASP A 284 9.93 -10.87 -25.51
CA ASP A 284 9.56 -10.11 -26.71
C ASP A 284 10.02 -8.65 -26.58
N GLY A 285 10.50 -8.06 -27.67
CA GLY A 285 10.88 -6.64 -27.72
C GLY A 285 12.12 -6.26 -26.91
N ILE A 286 12.93 -7.21 -26.40
CA ILE A 286 14.22 -6.89 -25.76
C ILE A 286 15.18 -6.27 -26.79
N THR A 287 15.86 -5.21 -26.39
CA THR A 287 16.93 -4.59 -27.18
C THR A 287 18.30 -5.01 -26.65
N SER A 288 19.35 -4.93 -27.48
CA SER A 288 20.73 -5.30 -27.10
C SER A 288 21.39 -4.37 -26.07
N SER A 289 20.62 -3.48 -25.43
CA SER A 289 21.06 -2.46 -24.49
C SER A 289 20.45 -2.70 -23.11
N HIS A 290 21.22 -2.38 -22.06
CA HIS A 290 20.78 -2.48 -20.66
C HIS A 290 20.33 -1.13 -20.12
N GLN A 291 19.46 -1.12 -19.09
CA GLN A 291 18.78 0.10 -18.64
C GLN A 291 19.70 1.21 -18.12
N SER A 292 20.88 0.90 -17.59
CA SER A 292 21.82 1.90 -17.06
C SER A 292 23.16 1.89 -17.79
N SER A 293 23.61 3.06 -18.27
CA SER A 293 24.95 3.26 -18.84
C SER A 293 26.05 3.46 -17.79
N GLU A 294 25.70 3.71 -16.52
CA GLU A 294 26.64 4.05 -15.44
C GLU A 294 26.81 2.95 -14.38
N ARG A 295 25.92 1.93 -14.34
CA ARG A 295 26.04 0.76 -13.47
C ARG A 295 26.45 -0.44 -14.31
N ASN A 296 27.21 -1.34 -13.70
CA ASN A 296 27.73 -2.55 -14.35
C ASN A 296 26.62 -3.25 -15.17
N PRO A 297 26.70 -3.31 -16.51
CA PRO A 297 25.59 -3.76 -17.38
C PRO A 297 25.05 -5.15 -16.99
N SER A 298 25.94 -6.02 -16.51
CA SER A 298 25.63 -7.37 -16.00
C SER A 298 24.69 -7.40 -14.79
N LYS A 299 24.48 -6.28 -14.09
CA LYS A 299 23.61 -6.18 -12.90
C LYS A 299 22.28 -5.45 -13.16
N SER A 300 22.01 -5.02 -14.40
CA SER A 300 20.83 -4.20 -14.75
C SER A 300 19.89 -4.90 -15.72
N ALA A 301 18.59 -4.66 -15.59
CA ALA A 301 17.59 -5.26 -16.48
C ALA A 301 17.81 -4.88 -17.96
N TYR A 302 17.42 -5.79 -18.86
CA TYR A 302 17.31 -5.47 -20.28
C TYR A 302 16.38 -4.28 -20.54
N ARG A 303 16.69 -3.53 -21.60
CA ARG A 303 15.77 -2.55 -22.18
C ARG A 303 14.81 -3.23 -23.14
N PHE A 304 13.66 -2.59 -23.33
CA PHE A 304 12.61 -3.04 -24.22
C PHE A 304 12.27 -1.93 -25.20
N ASP A 305 11.93 -2.30 -26.44
CA ASP A 305 11.52 -1.36 -27.47
C ASP A 305 10.21 -0.66 -27.06
N SER A 306 10.30 0.65 -26.82
CA SER A 306 9.18 1.50 -26.43
C SER A 306 8.10 1.61 -27.52
N LYS A 307 8.39 1.20 -28.76
CA LYS A 307 7.39 1.09 -29.83
C LYS A 307 6.58 -0.19 -29.77
N GLN A 308 7.10 -1.23 -29.12
CA GLN A 308 6.43 -2.55 -29.02
C GLN A 308 5.76 -2.77 -27.67
N LYS A 309 6.33 -2.23 -26.59
CA LYS A 309 5.83 -2.43 -25.24
C LYS A 309 5.44 -1.14 -24.56
N LYS A 310 4.38 -1.22 -23.77
CA LYS A 310 3.96 -0.18 -22.82
C LYS A 310 4.70 -0.34 -21.49
N MET A 311 4.78 0.73 -20.70
CA MET A 311 5.46 0.74 -19.41
C MET A 311 4.46 0.85 -18.27
N VAL A 312 4.62 0.02 -17.24
CA VAL A 312 3.82 0.10 -16.01
C VAL A 312 4.76 0.14 -14.81
N VAL A 313 4.77 1.26 -14.10
CA VAL A 313 5.53 1.44 -12.86
C VAL A 313 4.59 1.32 -11.68
N ILE A 314 4.92 0.45 -10.73
CA ILE A 314 4.11 0.18 -9.54
C ILE A 314 4.98 0.34 -8.31
N SER A 315 4.54 1.12 -7.33
CA SER A 315 5.23 1.25 -6.04
C SER A 315 4.28 0.99 -4.88
N ALA A 316 4.83 0.57 -3.74
CA ALA A 316 4.07 0.29 -2.53
C ALA A 316 4.81 0.73 -1.26
N ARG A 317 4.05 0.91 -0.17
CA ARG A 317 4.57 1.16 1.20
C ARG A 317 5.50 2.36 1.31
N VAL A 318 5.11 3.49 0.72
CA VAL A 318 5.69 4.78 1.13
C VAL A 318 5.27 5.12 2.58
N HIS A 319 4.05 4.74 2.97
CA HIS A 319 3.64 4.75 4.37
C HIS A 319 3.83 3.36 5.00
N PRO A 320 4.49 3.27 6.16
CA PRO A 320 4.91 2.00 6.71
C PRO A 320 3.78 1.07 7.18
N ALA A 321 2.67 1.58 7.73
CA ALA A 321 1.61 0.71 8.24
C ALA A 321 0.63 0.20 7.18
N GLU A 322 0.72 0.68 5.94
CA GLU A 322 -0.23 0.39 4.87
C GLU A 322 -0.03 -1.01 4.26
N THR A 323 -0.02 -2.04 5.09
CA THR A 323 0.23 -3.46 4.70
C THR A 323 -0.73 -4.01 3.63
N PRO A 324 -2.01 -3.58 3.50
CA PRO A 324 -2.84 -3.97 2.35
C PRO A 324 -2.19 -3.71 0.99
N ALA A 325 -1.33 -2.69 0.87
CA ALA A 325 -0.61 -2.38 -0.36
C ALA A 325 0.32 -3.53 -0.80
N ASN A 326 0.99 -4.22 0.13
CA ASN A 326 1.83 -5.37 -0.23
C ASN A 326 1.00 -6.59 -0.61
N PHE A 327 -0.13 -6.85 0.06
CA PHE A 327 -1.00 -7.96 -0.34
C PHE A 327 -1.57 -7.72 -1.74
N MET A 328 -1.93 -6.48 -2.06
CA MET A 328 -2.32 -6.09 -3.42
C MET A 328 -1.18 -6.31 -4.42
N LEU A 329 0.03 -5.85 -4.12
CA LEU A 329 1.21 -6.09 -4.96
C LEU A 329 1.55 -7.59 -5.10
N ASN A 330 1.37 -8.38 -4.04
CA ASN A 330 1.58 -9.82 -4.06
C ASN A 330 0.63 -10.50 -5.06
N GLY A 331 -0.65 -10.10 -5.10
CA GLY A 331 -1.58 -10.56 -6.13
C GLY A 331 -1.12 -10.21 -7.54
N MET A 332 -0.61 -8.97 -7.73
CA MET A 332 -0.03 -8.54 -9.00
C MET A 332 1.18 -9.41 -9.41
N LEU A 333 2.12 -9.64 -8.49
CA LEU A 333 3.30 -10.49 -8.70
C LEU A 333 2.91 -11.92 -9.06
N GLN A 334 1.97 -12.52 -8.32
CA GLN A 334 1.49 -13.88 -8.59
C GLN A 334 0.91 -14.02 -9.99
N LEU A 335 0.12 -13.04 -10.47
CA LEU A 335 -0.37 -13.03 -11.85
C LEU A 335 0.77 -12.90 -12.85
N LEU A 336 1.62 -11.88 -12.71
CA LEU A 336 2.68 -11.60 -13.67
C LEU A 336 3.70 -12.74 -13.80
N LEU A 337 3.87 -13.54 -12.75
CA LEU A 337 4.79 -14.69 -12.74
C LEU A 337 4.10 -16.02 -13.09
N HIS A 338 2.77 -16.05 -13.23
CA HIS A 338 2.06 -17.29 -13.58
C HIS A 338 2.49 -17.76 -14.97
N PRO A 339 2.96 -19.01 -15.14
CA PRO A 339 3.63 -19.42 -16.38
C PRO A 339 2.68 -19.52 -17.58
N THR A 340 1.41 -19.89 -17.34
CA THR A 340 0.47 -20.29 -18.40
C THR A 340 -0.88 -19.57 -18.38
N ASP A 341 -1.05 -18.56 -17.51
CA ASP A 341 -2.33 -17.84 -17.45
C ASP A 341 -2.41 -16.92 -18.67
N GLU A 342 -3.56 -16.91 -19.34
CA GLU A 342 -3.72 -16.18 -20.61
C GLU A 342 -3.58 -14.67 -20.41
N SER A 343 -4.16 -14.14 -19.34
CA SER A 343 -4.04 -12.73 -18.97
C SER A 343 -2.60 -12.39 -18.58
N ALA A 344 -1.94 -13.24 -17.79
CA ALA A 344 -0.53 -13.08 -17.43
C ALA A 344 0.38 -13.05 -18.67
N THR A 345 0.15 -13.96 -19.61
CA THR A 345 0.92 -14.05 -20.86
C THR A 345 0.70 -12.81 -21.72
N ALA A 346 -0.55 -12.36 -21.87
CA ALA A 346 -0.86 -11.14 -22.60
C ALA A 346 -0.23 -9.90 -21.95
N LEU A 347 -0.33 -9.77 -20.62
CA LEU A 347 0.30 -8.69 -19.87
C LEU A 347 1.80 -8.64 -20.12
N ARG A 348 2.50 -9.78 -20.00
CA ARG A 348 3.95 -9.86 -20.24
C ARG A 348 4.34 -9.53 -21.69
N ARG A 349 3.52 -9.93 -22.67
CA ARG A 349 3.77 -9.65 -24.10
C ARG A 349 3.69 -8.18 -24.45
N HIS A 350 2.81 -7.43 -23.79
CA HIS A 350 2.52 -6.03 -24.17
C HIS A 350 3.10 -5.00 -23.21
N PHE A 351 3.48 -5.39 -21.99
CA PHE A 351 3.95 -4.46 -20.97
C PHE A 351 5.29 -4.87 -20.38
N VAL A 352 6.04 -3.86 -19.96
CA VAL A 352 7.16 -3.99 -19.02
C VAL A 352 6.69 -3.49 -17.67
N PHE A 353 6.74 -4.33 -16.65
CA PHE A 353 6.39 -3.98 -15.29
C PHE A 353 7.65 -3.63 -14.49
N LYS A 354 7.64 -2.48 -13.83
CA LYS A 354 8.68 -1.99 -12.92
C LYS A 354 8.07 -1.87 -11.54
N LEU A 355 8.41 -2.79 -10.65
CA LEU A 355 7.78 -2.94 -9.34
C LEU A 355 8.77 -2.53 -8.23
N ILE A 356 8.32 -1.66 -7.33
CA ILE A 356 9.07 -1.25 -6.13
C ILE A 356 8.26 -1.70 -4.90
N PRO A 357 8.60 -2.87 -4.30
CA PRO A 357 7.74 -3.47 -3.28
C PRO A 357 7.66 -2.71 -1.96
N MET A 358 8.65 -1.88 -1.66
CA MET A 358 8.69 -1.12 -0.42
C MET A 358 9.55 0.14 -0.54
N LEU A 359 8.90 1.31 -0.48
CA LEU A 359 9.59 2.61 -0.55
C LEU A 359 10.14 3.09 0.79
N ASN A 360 9.62 2.61 1.92
CA ASN A 360 10.00 3.07 3.25
C ASN A 360 10.40 1.90 4.18
N PRO A 361 11.45 1.14 3.84
CA PRO A 361 11.83 -0.06 4.59
C PRO A 361 12.27 0.24 6.04
N ASP A 362 12.97 1.35 6.27
CA ASP A 362 13.48 1.73 7.60
C ASP A 362 12.33 1.84 8.61
N ALA A 363 11.32 2.64 8.25
CA ALA A 363 10.18 2.87 9.12
C ALA A 363 9.26 1.65 9.23
N VAL A 364 9.24 0.75 8.22
CA VAL A 364 8.59 -0.57 8.34
C VAL A 364 9.29 -1.40 9.40
N CYS A 365 10.62 -1.50 9.37
CA CYS A 365 11.39 -2.23 10.37
C CYS A 365 11.17 -1.66 11.77
N GLN A 366 11.05 -0.35 11.91
CA GLN A 366 10.77 0.32 13.19
C GLN A 366 9.33 0.14 13.70
N GLY A 367 8.38 -0.26 12.84
CA GLY A 367 6.96 -0.37 13.21
C GLY A 367 6.24 0.99 13.25
N PHE A 368 6.58 1.89 12.33
CA PHE A 368 5.91 3.19 12.21
C PHE A 368 4.57 3.09 11.48
N TYR A 369 3.80 4.17 11.52
CA TYR A 369 2.53 4.28 10.84
C TYR A 369 2.61 5.03 9.51
N ARG A 370 3.25 6.20 9.48
CA ARG A 370 3.12 7.18 8.40
C ARG A 370 4.44 7.72 7.85
N THR A 371 5.42 8.00 8.71
CA THR A 371 6.60 8.79 8.33
C THR A 371 7.83 7.93 8.04
N ASP A 372 8.89 8.53 7.50
CA ASP A 372 10.25 7.99 7.54
C ASP A 372 10.87 8.17 8.95
N THR A 373 12.15 7.81 9.09
CA THR A 373 12.94 7.94 10.34
C THR A 373 13.22 9.38 10.75
N ARG A 374 13.03 10.35 9.85
CA ARG A 374 13.13 11.79 10.15
C ARG A 374 11.78 12.41 10.51
N GLY A 375 10.74 11.60 10.67
CA GLY A 375 9.39 12.09 10.95
C GLY A 375 8.73 12.79 9.76
N VAL A 376 9.25 12.59 8.54
CA VAL A 376 8.71 13.19 7.31
C VAL A 376 7.73 12.23 6.64
N ASN A 377 6.57 12.74 6.25
CA ASN A 377 5.66 12.02 5.37
C ASN A 377 6.22 12.04 3.93
N LEU A 378 6.85 10.93 3.52
CA LEU A 378 7.48 10.81 2.19
C LEU A 378 6.49 11.01 1.03
N ASN A 379 5.20 10.77 1.22
CA ASN A 379 4.19 11.06 0.19
C ASN A 379 3.81 12.55 0.13
N ARG A 380 4.66 13.45 0.60
CA ARG A 380 4.46 14.90 0.55
C ARG A 380 5.67 15.65 -0.02
N VAL A 381 6.69 14.92 -0.48
CA VAL A 381 7.96 15.51 -0.94
C VAL A 381 8.31 15.19 -2.39
N TYR A 382 7.39 14.60 -3.17
CA TYR A 382 7.67 14.21 -4.57
C TYR A 382 7.86 15.41 -5.53
N GLU A 383 7.43 16.62 -5.14
CA GLU A 383 7.66 17.83 -5.94
C GLU A 383 9.16 18.13 -6.08
N ASP A 384 9.93 17.99 -5.01
CA ASP A 384 11.38 18.20 -5.00
C ASP A 384 12.08 17.31 -3.96
N PRO A 385 12.11 15.98 -4.17
CA PRO A 385 12.74 15.07 -3.22
C PRO A 385 14.26 15.23 -3.30
N GLN A 386 14.92 15.49 -2.17
CA GLN A 386 16.38 15.60 -2.14
C GLN A 386 17.01 14.20 -2.00
N PRO A 387 18.07 13.85 -2.74
CA PRO A 387 18.67 12.51 -2.71
C PRO A 387 19.18 12.09 -1.32
N ASP A 388 19.74 13.02 -0.54
CA ASP A 388 20.30 12.70 0.78
C ASP A 388 19.23 12.65 1.89
N LEU A 389 18.03 13.17 1.61
CA LEU A 389 16.94 13.28 2.59
C LEU A 389 15.82 12.28 2.29
N ALA A 390 15.50 12.08 1.02
CA ALA A 390 14.41 11.25 0.55
C ALA A 390 14.89 10.34 -0.60
N PRO A 391 15.95 9.54 -0.40
CA PRO A 391 16.63 8.79 -1.48
C PRO A 391 15.68 7.85 -2.22
N THR A 392 14.72 7.24 -1.52
CA THR A 392 13.82 6.22 -2.07
C THR A 392 12.81 6.82 -3.05
N VAL A 393 12.20 7.96 -2.70
CA VAL A 393 11.25 8.67 -3.57
C VAL A 393 11.96 9.48 -4.65
N PHE A 394 13.18 9.99 -4.39
CA PHE A 394 14.04 10.59 -5.42
C PHE A 394 14.38 9.58 -6.52
N ALA A 395 14.83 8.38 -6.15
CA ALA A 395 15.17 7.34 -7.10
C ALA A 395 13.95 6.87 -7.92
N LEU A 396 12.78 6.74 -7.30
CA LEU A 396 11.54 6.44 -8.02
C LEU A 396 11.15 7.55 -9.00
N LYS A 397 11.24 8.82 -8.59
CA LYS A 397 10.94 9.95 -9.48
C LYS A 397 11.85 9.97 -10.70
N ASN A 398 13.16 9.80 -10.51
CA ASN A 398 14.12 9.77 -11.62
C ASN A 398 13.91 8.57 -12.53
N LEU A 399 13.68 7.38 -11.95
CA LEU A 399 13.32 6.18 -12.73
C LEU A 399 12.11 6.46 -13.63
N LEU A 400 11.05 7.06 -13.09
CA LEU A 400 9.86 7.35 -13.91
C LEU A 400 10.15 8.39 -14.99
N LEU A 401 10.93 9.44 -14.70
CA LEU A 401 11.31 10.45 -15.69
C LEU A 401 12.14 9.85 -16.82
N ASP A 402 13.11 9.00 -16.50
CA ASP A 402 13.94 8.30 -17.49
C ASP A 402 13.09 7.39 -18.37
N LEU A 403 12.18 6.62 -17.76
CA LEU A 403 11.25 5.78 -18.51
C LEU A 403 10.31 6.63 -19.37
N VAL A 404 9.85 7.78 -18.92
CA VAL A 404 9.02 8.70 -19.73
C VAL A 404 9.80 9.26 -20.92
N ASN A 405 11.11 9.53 -20.76
CA ASN A 405 11.98 9.97 -21.85
C ASN A 405 12.09 8.91 -22.96
N ASP A 406 12.06 7.63 -22.62
CA ASP A 406 12.04 6.53 -23.61
C ASP A 406 10.77 6.53 -24.49
N TYR A 407 9.70 7.19 -24.04
CA TYR A 407 8.43 7.37 -24.75
C TYR A 407 8.23 8.83 -25.25
N GLY A 408 9.34 9.54 -25.49
CA GLY A 408 9.32 10.89 -26.08
C GLY A 408 9.29 12.04 -25.08
N GLY A 409 9.42 11.76 -23.78
CA GLY A 409 9.61 12.76 -22.74
C GLY A 409 8.31 13.31 -22.15
N ALA A 410 8.47 14.26 -21.23
CA ALA A 410 7.35 14.85 -20.50
C ALA A 410 6.38 15.55 -21.46
N GLN A 411 5.08 15.40 -21.19
CA GLN A 411 3.97 15.92 -22.03
C GLN A 411 3.86 15.31 -23.44
N SER A 412 4.71 14.35 -23.82
CA SER A 412 4.57 13.59 -25.07
C SER A 412 3.27 12.79 -25.07
N ILE A 413 2.54 12.82 -26.19
CA ILE A 413 1.34 11.99 -26.42
C ILE A 413 1.72 10.51 -26.30
N THR A 414 2.87 10.11 -26.84
CA THR A 414 3.35 8.73 -26.75
C THR A 414 3.54 8.31 -25.29
N ALA A 415 4.13 9.15 -24.44
CA ALA A 415 4.26 8.85 -23.02
C ALA A 415 2.87 8.77 -22.33
N GLN A 416 2.00 9.75 -22.61
CA GLN A 416 0.64 9.82 -22.07
C GLN A 416 -0.21 8.57 -22.34
N GLU A 417 -0.01 7.93 -23.50
CA GLU A 417 -0.77 6.76 -23.95
C GLU A 417 -0.09 5.41 -23.67
N ASN A 418 1.17 5.40 -23.22
CA ASN A 418 1.95 4.17 -23.08
C ASN A 418 2.59 3.97 -21.72
N VAL A 419 2.59 4.97 -20.83
CA VAL A 419 3.17 4.85 -19.49
C VAL A 419 2.09 4.99 -18.41
N VAL A 420 2.05 4.01 -17.51
CA VAL A 420 1.13 3.95 -16.37
C VAL A 420 1.94 3.95 -15.07
N TYR A 421 1.50 4.74 -14.09
CA TYR A 421 2.05 4.73 -12.73
C TYR A 421 0.96 4.40 -11.71
N LEU A 422 1.19 3.38 -10.90
CA LEU A 422 0.30 2.92 -9.81
C LEU A 422 1.03 3.03 -8.47
N ASP A 423 0.51 3.84 -7.56
CA ASP A 423 0.98 3.95 -6.17
C ASP A 423 0.01 3.23 -5.22
N LEU A 424 0.47 2.19 -4.54
CA LEU A 424 -0.34 1.29 -3.74
C LEU A 424 -0.33 1.71 -2.26
N HIS A 425 -1.52 2.02 -1.72
CA HIS A 425 -1.75 2.57 -0.38
C HIS A 425 -2.85 1.80 0.37
N ALA A 426 -3.04 2.17 1.64
CA ALA A 426 -4.18 1.73 2.43
C ALA A 426 -4.86 2.88 3.18
N HIS A 427 -6.18 2.78 3.32
CA HIS A 427 -6.99 3.88 3.82
C HIS A 427 -7.79 3.49 5.07
N ALA A 428 -7.59 4.22 6.18
CA ALA A 428 -8.27 3.92 7.44
C ALA A 428 -9.76 4.33 7.44
N ASN A 429 -10.10 5.50 6.89
CA ASN A 429 -11.42 6.11 7.15
C ASN A 429 -12.51 5.74 6.13
N ARG A 430 -12.21 5.82 4.82
CA ARG A 430 -13.10 5.40 3.72
C ARG A 430 -13.03 3.87 3.57
N ARG A 431 -14.21 3.23 3.54
CA ARG A 431 -14.36 1.78 3.32
C ARG A 431 -14.10 1.42 1.86
N GLY A 432 -13.83 0.15 1.60
CA GLY A 432 -13.65 -0.36 0.24
C GLY A 432 -12.24 -0.17 -0.29
N CYS A 433 -12.00 -0.66 -1.51
CA CYS A 433 -10.81 -0.36 -2.28
C CYS A 433 -11.17 0.58 -3.44
N PHE A 434 -10.41 1.64 -3.69
CA PHE A 434 -10.78 2.68 -4.66
C PHE A 434 -9.55 3.39 -5.20
N ILE A 435 -9.73 4.25 -6.21
CA ILE A 435 -8.66 5.00 -6.86
C ILE A 435 -8.80 6.50 -6.62
N PHE A 436 -7.68 7.15 -6.35
CA PHE A 436 -7.49 8.57 -6.59
C PHE A 436 -6.74 8.76 -7.91
N GLY A 437 -7.35 9.48 -8.85
CA GLY A 437 -6.74 9.88 -10.13
C GLY A 437 -6.67 11.40 -10.26
N ASN A 438 -6.00 11.92 -11.28
CA ASN A 438 -5.83 13.36 -11.45
C ASN A 438 -7.01 13.98 -12.21
N ASN A 439 -7.29 15.26 -11.92
CA ASN A 439 -8.19 16.09 -12.70
C ASN A 439 -7.42 16.67 -13.90
N HIS A 440 -7.90 16.39 -15.10
CA HIS A 440 -7.36 16.91 -16.35
C HIS A 440 -8.19 18.07 -16.93
N LEU A 441 -9.33 18.39 -16.33
CA LEU A 441 -10.18 19.50 -16.77
C LEU A 441 -9.52 20.86 -16.45
N PRO A 442 -9.54 21.85 -17.38
CA PRO A 442 -9.00 23.18 -17.15
C PRO A 442 -9.88 23.99 -16.18
N ASP A 443 -9.31 25.07 -15.64
CA ASP A 443 -10.01 25.99 -14.73
C ASP A 443 -10.91 27.00 -15.46
N MET A 444 -10.66 27.22 -16.76
CA MET A 444 -11.34 28.22 -17.58
C MET A 444 -12.44 27.61 -18.45
N ARG A 445 -13.53 28.36 -18.63
CA ARG A 445 -14.75 27.96 -19.36
C ARG A 445 -14.67 28.31 -20.85
N ASP A 446 -13.54 28.09 -21.48
CA ASP A 446 -13.44 28.29 -22.93
C ASP A 446 -13.81 26.99 -23.64
N VAL A 447 -15.00 26.98 -24.24
CA VAL A 447 -15.48 25.90 -25.12
C VAL A 447 -14.64 25.95 -26.40
N SER A 448 -13.46 25.34 -26.33
CA SER A 448 -12.45 25.26 -27.37
C SER A 448 -12.00 23.82 -27.57
N ASP A 449 -11.25 23.52 -28.63
CA ASP A 449 -10.66 22.21 -28.88
C ASP A 449 -9.81 21.69 -27.69
N ALA A 450 -9.25 22.62 -26.90
CA ALA A 450 -8.50 22.30 -25.68
C ALA A 450 -9.41 21.70 -24.59
N MET A 451 -10.67 22.15 -24.48
CA MET A 451 -11.63 21.60 -23.52
C MET A 451 -12.08 20.20 -23.93
N GLU A 452 -12.38 19.95 -25.21
CA GLU A 452 -12.75 18.61 -25.69
C GLU A 452 -11.59 17.62 -25.51
N THR A 453 -10.36 18.04 -25.78
CA THR A 453 -9.15 17.22 -25.51
C THR A 453 -9.01 16.90 -24.01
N ALA A 454 -9.25 17.89 -23.14
CA ALA A 454 -9.20 17.70 -21.70
C ALA A 454 -10.31 16.77 -21.19
N ILE A 455 -11.53 16.89 -21.71
CA ILE A 455 -12.66 15.99 -21.40
C ILE A 455 -12.33 14.57 -21.85
N ALA A 456 -11.81 14.38 -23.07
CA ALA A 456 -11.43 13.07 -23.58
C ALA A 456 -10.36 12.41 -22.68
N ARG A 457 -9.36 13.18 -22.26
CA ARG A 457 -8.34 12.74 -21.30
C ARG A 457 -8.93 12.42 -19.92
N GLN A 458 -9.90 13.22 -19.46
CA GLN A 458 -10.62 12.99 -18.20
C GLN A 458 -11.49 11.71 -18.25
N VAL A 459 -12.07 11.37 -19.40
CA VAL A 459 -12.76 10.10 -19.64
C VAL A 459 -11.77 8.95 -19.59
N GLN A 460 -10.62 9.06 -20.28
CA GLN A 460 -9.58 8.03 -20.30
C GLN A 460 -9.04 7.72 -18.90
N THR A 461 -8.74 8.75 -18.09
CA THR A 461 -8.22 8.50 -16.74
C THR A 461 -9.26 7.82 -15.82
N GLN A 462 -10.56 8.12 -15.99
CA GLN A 462 -11.64 7.49 -15.20
C GLN A 462 -12.04 6.10 -15.70
N LEU A 463 -11.83 5.83 -17.00
CA LEU A 463 -12.11 4.53 -17.62
C LEU A 463 -11.38 3.41 -16.88
N TYR A 464 -10.10 3.62 -16.55
CA TYR A 464 -9.33 2.62 -15.81
C TYR A 464 -10.02 2.20 -14.50
N ALA A 465 -10.46 3.14 -13.67
CA ALA A 465 -11.13 2.81 -12.41
C ALA A 465 -12.45 2.05 -12.63
N ARG A 466 -13.21 2.37 -13.68
CA ARG A 466 -14.42 1.58 -14.03
C ARG A 466 -14.05 0.15 -14.39
N LEU A 467 -12.99 -0.04 -15.18
CA LEU A 467 -12.52 -1.36 -15.60
C LEU A 467 -12.02 -2.19 -14.42
N VAL A 468 -11.26 -1.61 -13.48
CA VAL A 468 -10.88 -2.31 -12.23
C VAL A 468 -12.11 -2.82 -11.50
N GLY A 469 -13.14 -1.97 -11.40
CA GLY A 469 -14.43 -2.32 -10.80
C GLY A 469 -15.19 -3.44 -11.49
N LEU A 470 -14.86 -3.80 -12.74
CA LEU A 470 -15.43 -4.97 -13.45
C LEU A 470 -14.63 -6.26 -13.21
N HIS A 471 -13.34 -6.14 -12.88
CA HIS A 471 -12.42 -7.27 -12.73
C HIS A 471 -12.26 -7.79 -11.30
N THR A 472 -12.81 -7.08 -10.32
CA THR A 472 -12.84 -7.54 -8.92
C THR A 472 -14.13 -7.08 -8.21
N PRO A 473 -14.78 -7.93 -7.39
CA PRO A 473 -15.93 -7.52 -6.60
C PRO A 473 -15.55 -6.66 -5.39
N PHE A 474 -14.26 -6.56 -5.04
CA PHE A 474 -13.77 -5.86 -3.85
C PHE A 474 -13.39 -4.41 -4.10
N PHE A 475 -13.65 -3.88 -5.30
CA PHE A 475 -13.34 -2.50 -5.69
C PHE A 475 -14.60 -1.62 -5.74
N ASP A 476 -14.63 -0.56 -4.93
CA ASP A 476 -15.71 0.43 -4.88
C ASP A 476 -15.40 1.60 -5.83
N TYR A 477 -15.89 1.49 -7.07
CA TYR A 477 -15.73 2.59 -8.03
C TYR A 477 -16.32 3.90 -7.49
N MET A 478 -17.48 3.86 -6.83
CA MET A 478 -18.19 5.08 -6.42
C MET A 478 -17.41 5.86 -5.34
N ALA A 479 -16.43 5.21 -4.71
CA ALA A 479 -15.49 5.81 -3.78
C ALA A 479 -14.27 6.46 -4.45
N CYS A 480 -14.08 6.30 -5.77
CA CYS A 480 -12.98 6.90 -6.50
C CYS A 480 -13.16 8.41 -6.65
N LEU A 481 -12.05 9.17 -6.65
CA LEU A 481 -12.08 10.62 -6.88
C LEU A 481 -11.06 11.04 -7.94
N PHE A 482 -11.50 11.98 -8.77
CA PHE A 482 -10.73 12.56 -9.89
C PHE A 482 -10.87 14.09 -9.93
N ASP A 483 -11.23 14.69 -8.80
CA ASP A 483 -11.48 16.13 -8.68
C ASP A 483 -10.24 16.91 -8.22
N LYS A 484 -10.23 18.21 -8.50
CA LYS A 484 -9.13 19.14 -8.17
C LYS A 484 -8.93 19.30 -6.66
N GLU A 485 -9.99 19.27 -5.85
CA GLU A 485 -9.89 19.40 -4.38
C GLU A 485 -9.04 18.25 -3.81
N SER A 486 -9.26 17.03 -4.30
CA SER A 486 -8.51 15.85 -3.90
C SER A 486 -7.00 15.96 -4.15
N MET A 487 -6.59 16.78 -5.13
CA MET A 487 -5.19 16.99 -5.52
C MET A 487 -4.49 18.08 -4.71
N THR A 488 -5.21 19.08 -4.22
CA THR A 488 -4.61 20.27 -3.60
C THR A 488 -4.83 20.37 -2.09
N LYS A 489 -5.73 19.56 -1.54
CA LYS A 489 -6.07 19.55 -0.11
C LYS A 489 -4.84 19.35 0.77
N ASN A 490 -4.74 20.15 1.83
CA ASN A 490 -3.71 20.02 2.86
C ASN A 490 -4.13 19.00 3.92
N ASP A 491 -3.17 18.22 4.40
CA ASP A 491 -3.40 17.35 5.55
C ASP A 491 -3.36 18.16 6.85
N LEU A 492 -4.36 17.93 7.71
CA LEU A 492 -4.57 18.73 8.92
C LEU A 492 -3.65 18.37 10.09
N ARG A 493 -2.75 17.37 9.94
CA ARG A 493 -2.08 16.71 11.08
C ARG A 493 -0.55 16.66 11.00
N ASP A 494 0.09 17.21 9.98
CA ASP A 494 1.56 17.18 9.89
C ASP A 494 2.22 18.28 10.76
N ASN A 495 1.95 18.24 12.08
CA ASN A 495 2.70 18.83 13.20
C ASN A 495 3.46 20.16 12.96
N ASN A 496 2.82 21.24 12.48
CA ASN A 496 3.46 22.53 12.23
C ASN A 496 4.71 22.50 11.31
N ASN A 497 5.07 21.33 10.75
CA ASN A 497 5.98 21.21 9.63
C ASN A 497 5.16 21.62 8.40
N ALA A 498 5.37 22.87 7.98
CA ALA A 498 4.81 23.55 6.82
C ALA A 498 3.94 22.65 5.91
N THR A 499 2.62 22.84 6.00
CA THR A 499 1.62 22.56 4.95
C THR A 499 2.06 21.56 3.87
N THR A 500 1.97 20.27 4.19
CA THR A 500 2.20 19.19 3.24
C THR A 500 0.96 19.01 2.36
N SER A 501 0.84 19.87 1.35
CA SER A 501 -0.23 19.74 0.37
C SER A 501 -0.16 18.38 -0.31
N ARG A 502 -1.33 17.84 -0.70
CA ARG A 502 -1.39 16.67 -1.60
C ARG A 502 -0.74 16.93 -2.95
N GLN A 503 -0.41 18.17 -3.28
CA GLN A 503 0.45 18.52 -4.40
C GLN A 503 1.80 17.78 -4.35
N GLY A 504 2.38 17.62 -3.15
CA GLY A 504 3.61 16.87 -2.92
C GLY A 504 3.45 15.34 -2.93
N SER A 505 2.24 14.81 -3.17
CA SER A 505 2.03 13.36 -3.30
C SER A 505 2.53 12.82 -4.61
N SER A 506 2.95 11.55 -4.62
CA SER A 506 3.44 10.85 -5.81
C SER A 506 2.50 11.06 -7.01
N ARG A 507 1.20 10.79 -6.83
CA ARG A 507 0.17 10.89 -7.87
C ARG A 507 0.13 12.28 -8.51
N VAL A 508 0.23 13.34 -7.71
CA VAL A 508 0.06 14.72 -8.19
C VAL A 508 1.38 15.28 -8.69
N ALA A 509 2.46 15.13 -7.93
CA ALA A 509 3.78 15.63 -8.28
C ALA A 509 4.35 14.93 -9.52
N LEU A 510 4.22 13.60 -9.61
CA LEU A 510 4.70 12.84 -10.78
C LEU A 510 3.83 13.13 -12.00
N TYR A 511 2.51 13.29 -11.84
CA TYR A 511 1.65 13.78 -12.93
C TYR A 511 2.11 15.14 -13.46
N ARG A 512 2.40 16.09 -12.58
CA ARG A 512 2.89 17.42 -12.98
C ARG A 512 4.25 17.35 -13.68
N ALA A 513 5.15 16.52 -13.16
CA ALA A 513 6.51 16.39 -13.70
C ALA A 513 6.54 15.67 -15.07
N THR A 514 5.65 14.71 -15.29
CA THR A 514 5.69 13.84 -16.48
C THR A 514 4.62 14.18 -17.52
N GLY A 515 3.50 14.78 -17.09
CA GLY A 515 2.35 15.01 -17.93
C GLY A 515 1.60 13.74 -18.33
N LEU A 516 1.74 12.62 -17.62
CA LEU A 516 1.07 11.34 -17.94
C LEU A 516 -0.45 11.37 -17.71
N THR A 517 -1.20 10.55 -18.44
CA THR A 517 -2.66 10.39 -18.25
C THR A 517 -2.99 9.42 -17.11
N TYR A 518 -2.22 8.33 -17.03
CA TYR A 518 -2.51 7.20 -16.15
C TYR A 518 -1.60 7.22 -14.92
N VAL A 519 -1.92 8.10 -13.96
CA VAL A 519 -1.18 8.23 -12.68
C VAL A 519 -2.17 8.13 -11.54
N TYR A 520 -2.05 7.06 -10.74
CA TYR A 520 -3.07 6.68 -9.77
C TYR A 520 -2.49 6.38 -8.40
N THR A 521 -3.24 6.69 -7.36
CA THR A 521 -3.12 6.05 -6.04
C THR A 521 -4.25 5.05 -5.88
N ILE A 522 -3.93 3.78 -5.62
CA ILE A 522 -4.92 2.74 -5.31
C ILE A 522 -4.94 2.54 -3.79
N GLU A 523 -6.10 2.77 -3.18
CA GLU A 523 -6.30 2.77 -1.74
C GLU A 523 -7.09 1.54 -1.32
N CYS A 524 -6.56 0.72 -0.40
CA CYS A 524 -7.27 -0.44 0.15
C CYS A 524 -7.65 -0.21 1.63
N ASN A 525 -8.93 -0.37 2.00
CA ASN A 525 -9.30 -0.29 3.42
C ASN A 525 -8.68 -1.42 4.25
N TYR A 526 -8.22 -1.11 5.46
CA TYR A 526 -7.61 -2.07 6.41
C TYR A 526 -8.55 -3.16 6.95
N ASN A 527 -9.86 -2.93 6.87
CA ASN A 527 -10.85 -3.66 7.66
C ASN A 527 -11.99 -4.20 6.82
N GLU A 528 -12.71 -3.35 6.08
CA GLU A 528 -13.90 -3.76 5.35
C GLU A 528 -14.24 -2.94 4.11
N GLY A 529 -14.98 -3.58 3.20
CA GLY A 529 -15.52 -2.99 1.98
C GLY A 529 -17.02 -3.20 1.84
N ARG A 530 -17.64 -2.41 0.96
CA ARG A 530 -19.02 -2.64 0.54
C ARG A 530 -19.07 -3.87 -0.35
N ARG A 531 -20.10 -4.69 -0.17
CA ARG A 531 -20.44 -5.73 -1.13
C ARG A 531 -20.96 -5.08 -2.41
N ASN A 532 -20.23 -5.22 -3.51
CA ASN A 532 -20.71 -4.82 -4.82
C ASN A 532 -21.56 -5.93 -5.44
N LEU A 533 -22.89 -5.83 -5.28
CA LEU A 533 -23.84 -6.78 -5.86
C LEU A 533 -23.86 -6.75 -7.40
N ARG A 534 -23.35 -5.68 -8.02
CA ARG A 534 -23.44 -5.45 -9.47
C ARG A 534 -22.38 -6.20 -10.30
N THR A 535 -21.28 -6.65 -9.68
CA THR A 535 -20.28 -7.51 -10.34
C THR A 535 -20.51 -9.00 -10.14
N SER A 536 -21.63 -9.37 -9.49
CA SER A 536 -21.96 -10.78 -9.18
C SER A 536 -22.49 -11.58 -10.38
N THR A 537 -22.56 -11.02 -11.57
CA THR A 537 -22.92 -11.77 -12.77
C THR A 537 -21.67 -12.10 -13.56
N VAL A 538 -21.22 -13.35 -13.38
CA VAL A 538 -20.83 -14.34 -14.41
C VAL A 538 -19.74 -15.24 -13.83
N MET A 539 -20.16 -16.45 -13.44
CA MET A 539 -19.28 -17.61 -13.32
C MET A 539 -18.59 -17.81 -14.68
N PRO A 540 -17.30 -18.21 -14.75
CA PRO A 540 -16.81 -18.78 -16.00
C PRO A 540 -17.71 -19.98 -16.30
N SER A 541 -18.52 -19.89 -17.35
CA SER A 541 -19.23 -21.05 -17.83
C SER A 541 -18.17 -22.10 -18.12
N SER A 542 -18.31 -23.27 -17.50
CA SER A 542 -17.66 -24.49 -17.96
C SER A 542 -18.28 -24.89 -19.29
N SER A 543 -18.15 -24.05 -20.32
CA SER A 543 -18.46 -24.41 -21.70
C SER A 543 -17.27 -25.15 -22.30
N SER A 544 -16.87 -26.23 -21.63
CA SER A 544 -16.27 -27.37 -22.31
C SER A 544 -17.39 -27.96 -23.19
N LYS A 545 -17.49 -27.50 -24.44
CA LYS A 545 -17.97 -28.39 -25.48
C LYS A 545 -17.01 -29.57 -25.48
N ARG A 546 -17.50 -30.74 -25.09
CA ARG A 546 -16.81 -32.02 -25.23
C ARG A 546 -16.41 -32.21 -26.70
N SER A 547 -15.23 -31.73 -27.09
CA SER A 547 -14.49 -32.32 -28.20
C SER A 547 -13.78 -33.55 -27.63
N LYS A 548 -14.19 -34.73 -28.10
CA LYS A 548 -13.40 -35.95 -27.92
C LYS A 548 -12.11 -35.79 -28.73
N ALA A 549 -11.04 -35.34 -28.08
CA ALA A 549 -9.68 -35.54 -28.55
C ALA A 549 -8.79 -35.74 -27.33
N SER A 550 -8.24 -36.94 -27.20
CA SER A 550 -7.34 -37.35 -26.13
C SER A 550 -5.99 -36.65 -26.27
N THR A 551 -5.68 -35.77 -25.33
CA THR A 551 -4.29 -35.49 -24.96
C THR A 551 -4.25 -35.13 -23.48
N THR A 552 -3.62 -36.02 -22.72
CA THR A 552 -3.35 -35.92 -21.29
C THR A 552 -2.43 -34.73 -21.02
N SER A 553 -2.97 -33.54 -20.74
CA SER A 553 -2.21 -32.46 -20.09
C SER A 553 -2.50 -32.48 -18.60
N ILE A 554 -1.56 -33.03 -17.84
CA ILE A 554 -1.53 -32.97 -16.38
C ILE A 554 -1.29 -31.51 -16.00
N GLN A 555 -2.35 -30.74 -15.69
CA GLN A 555 -2.19 -29.50 -14.93
C GLN A 555 -2.16 -29.87 -13.45
N PRO A 556 -1.13 -29.49 -12.68
CA PRO A 556 -1.26 -29.51 -11.23
C PRO A 556 -2.21 -28.39 -10.80
N ASP A 557 -3.28 -28.74 -10.08
CA ASP A 557 -4.31 -27.85 -9.52
C ASP A 557 -3.75 -26.70 -8.64
N ASN A 558 -2.47 -26.75 -8.28
CA ASN A 558 -1.81 -25.85 -7.33
C ASN A 558 -1.36 -24.50 -7.91
N LEU A 559 -1.44 -24.27 -9.23
CA LEU A 559 -0.98 -23.02 -9.86
C LEU A 559 -2.10 -22.01 -10.12
N ARG A 560 -3.36 -22.42 -10.04
CA ARG A 560 -4.50 -21.53 -10.33
C ARG A 560 -4.57 -20.40 -9.32
N ILE A 561 -4.42 -19.15 -9.77
CA ILE A 561 -4.63 -17.97 -8.92
C ILE A 561 -6.11 -17.96 -8.49
N PRO A 562 -6.43 -18.13 -7.19
CA PRO A 562 -7.80 -18.21 -6.75
C PRO A 562 -8.50 -16.86 -6.94
N ARG A 563 -9.28 -16.73 -8.01
CA ARG A 563 -10.19 -15.61 -8.17
C ARG A 563 -11.31 -15.74 -7.16
N ARG A 564 -11.50 -14.73 -6.32
CA ARG A 564 -12.57 -14.77 -5.33
C ARG A 564 -13.88 -14.34 -5.96
N THR A 565 -14.90 -15.19 -5.82
CA THR A 565 -16.26 -14.81 -6.15
C THR A 565 -16.80 -13.82 -5.12
N ALA A 566 -17.77 -12.99 -5.52
CA ALA A 566 -18.46 -12.12 -4.58
C ALA A 566 -19.03 -12.97 -3.43
N PRO A 567 -18.75 -12.65 -2.15
CA PRO A 567 -19.17 -13.49 -1.04
C PRO A 567 -20.69 -13.69 -1.03
N THR A 568 -21.15 -14.91 -0.72
CA THR A 568 -22.58 -15.23 -0.62
C THR A 568 -23.25 -14.63 0.62
N SER A 569 -22.46 -14.11 1.58
CA SER A 569 -22.93 -13.52 2.84
C SER A 569 -23.98 -12.41 2.65
N THR A 570 -25.10 -12.48 3.37
CA THR A 570 -26.14 -11.43 3.40
C THR A 570 -25.66 -10.12 4.02
N ARG A 571 -24.45 -10.06 4.59
CA ARG A 571 -23.89 -8.83 5.16
C ARG A 571 -23.52 -7.84 4.05
N LEU A 572 -24.00 -6.61 4.20
CA LEU A 572 -23.71 -5.50 3.27
C LEU A 572 -22.22 -5.13 3.24
N TYR A 573 -21.50 -5.38 4.33
CA TYR A 573 -20.08 -5.10 4.47
C TYR A 573 -19.31 -6.38 4.75
N LEU A 574 -18.18 -6.52 4.04
CA LEU A 574 -17.34 -7.70 4.08
C LEU A 574 -16.01 -7.33 4.70
N LYS A 575 -15.57 -8.10 5.70
CA LYS A 575 -14.24 -7.97 6.28
C LYS A 575 -13.22 -8.38 5.23
N TYR A 576 -12.26 -7.51 4.97
CA TYR A 576 -11.18 -7.83 4.06
C TYR A 576 -10.16 -8.76 4.72
N SER A 577 -9.58 -9.58 3.87
CA SER A 577 -8.49 -10.51 4.11
C SER A 577 -7.38 -10.27 3.07
N PRO A 578 -6.17 -10.80 3.30
CA PRO A 578 -5.10 -10.78 2.31
C PRO A 578 -5.53 -11.23 0.91
N ALA A 579 -6.37 -12.26 0.82
CA ALA A 579 -6.88 -12.77 -0.45
C ALA A 579 -7.76 -11.74 -1.20
N ASP A 580 -8.51 -10.89 -0.49
CA ASP A 580 -9.31 -9.84 -1.12
C ASP A 580 -8.43 -8.74 -1.71
N TRP A 581 -7.40 -8.31 -0.98
CA TRP A 581 -6.46 -7.30 -1.48
C TRP A 581 -5.65 -7.83 -2.67
N ARG A 582 -5.24 -9.11 -2.63
CA ARG A 582 -4.64 -9.78 -3.80
C ARG A 582 -5.56 -9.71 -5.01
N ASP A 583 -6.84 -10.09 -4.87
CA ASP A 583 -7.80 -10.09 -5.97
C ASP A 583 -7.98 -8.67 -6.56
N VAL A 584 -7.96 -7.62 -5.73
CA VAL A 584 -7.93 -6.22 -6.20
C VAL A 584 -6.70 -5.95 -7.06
N GLY A 585 -5.52 -6.39 -6.64
CA GLY A 585 -4.29 -6.24 -7.42
C GLY A 585 -4.32 -6.97 -8.75
N VAL A 586 -4.80 -8.22 -8.76
CA VAL A 586 -4.98 -9.01 -9.98
C VAL A 586 -6.01 -8.35 -10.91
N GLY A 587 -7.12 -7.84 -10.37
CA GLY A 587 -8.14 -7.09 -11.13
C GLY A 587 -7.59 -5.79 -11.73
N ALA A 588 -6.74 -5.07 -10.99
CA ALA A 588 -6.09 -3.85 -11.44
C ALA A 588 -5.13 -4.07 -12.62
N LEU A 589 -4.45 -5.23 -12.68
CA LEU A 589 -3.63 -5.59 -13.84
C LEU A 589 -4.46 -5.98 -15.05
N ILE A 590 -5.48 -6.84 -14.89
CA ILE A 590 -6.31 -7.25 -16.04
C ILE A 590 -7.01 -6.04 -16.66
N ALA A 591 -7.45 -5.07 -15.84
CA ALA A 591 -8.03 -3.84 -16.34
C ALA A 591 -7.14 -3.06 -17.32
N LEU A 592 -5.80 -3.25 -17.29
CA LEU A 592 -4.89 -2.66 -18.28
C LEU A 592 -5.06 -3.26 -19.66
N LEU A 593 -5.34 -4.57 -19.77
CA LEU A 593 -5.61 -5.21 -21.06
C LEU A 593 -6.83 -4.57 -21.71
N ASP A 594 -7.91 -4.39 -20.97
CA ASP A 594 -9.12 -3.71 -21.45
C ASP A 594 -8.91 -2.22 -21.74
N LEU A 595 -8.14 -1.52 -20.90
CA LEU A 595 -7.86 -0.10 -21.06
C LEU A 595 -7.22 0.19 -22.41
N PHE A 596 -6.28 -0.68 -22.80
CA PHE A 596 -5.49 -0.59 -24.03
C PHE A 596 -5.99 -1.50 -25.15
N GLU A 597 -7.18 -2.10 -25.02
CA GLU A 597 -7.83 -2.93 -26.04
C GLU A 597 -6.98 -4.13 -26.51
N LEU A 598 -6.26 -4.73 -25.55
CA LEU A 598 -5.37 -5.86 -25.75
C LEU A 598 -6.10 -7.19 -25.45
N PRO A 599 -5.70 -8.29 -26.11
CA PRO A 599 -6.29 -9.61 -25.85
C PRO A 599 -5.97 -10.10 -24.43
N GLY A 600 -6.76 -11.04 -23.92
CA GLY A 600 -6.48 -11.74 -22.66
C GLY A 600 -7.23 -11.23 -21.42
N ALA A 601 -8.07 -10.19 -21.52
CA ALA A 601 -8.89 -9.73 -20.40
C ALA A 601 -10.15 -10.58 -20.12
N GLY A 602 -10.51 -11.46 -21.06
CA GLY A 602 -11.75 -12.23 -21.04
C GLY A 602 -12.95 -11.44 -21.58
N GLN A 603 -14.17 -11.93 -21.33
CA GLN A 603 -15.42 -11.36 -21.87
C GLN A 603 -16.18 -10.43 -20.89
N ARG A 604 -15.54 -10.01 -19.78
CA ARG A 604 -16.22 -9.28 -18.69
C ARG A 604 -16.91 -7.98 -19.12
N ILE A 605 -16.34 -7.24 -20.06
CA ILE A 605 -16.99 -6.03 -20.60
C ILE A 605 -18.30 -6.38 -21.31
N GLN A 606 -18.30 -7.45 -22.11
CA GLN A 606 -19.47 -7.91 -22.88
C GLN A 606 -20.60 -8.36 -21.94
N ASP A 607 -20.22 -9.03 -20.85
CA ASP A 607 -21.16 -9.48 -19.81
C ASP A 607 -21.71 -8.34 -18.94
N SER A 608 -20.99 -7.21 -18.87
CA SER A 608 -21.39 -6.05 -18.08
C SER A 608 -22.63 -5.33 -18.64
N SER A 609 -23.25 -4.48 -17.83
CA SER A 609 -24.35 -3.61 -18.28
C SER A 609 -23.97 -2.62 -19.38
N PHE A 610 -22.67 -2.37 -19.57
CA PHE A 610 -22.17 -1.45 -20.59
C PHE A 610 -21.97 -2.12 -21.95
N ARG A 611 -21.86 -3.46 -22.00
CA ARG A 611 -21.64 -4.30 -23.19
C ARG A 611 -20.35 -4.05 -23.99
N SER A 612 -19.82 -2.84 -24.00
CA SER A 612 -18.59 -2.45 -24.71
C SER A 612 -17.82 -1.37 -23.94
N ARG A 613 -16.53 -1.23 -24.27
CA ARG A 613 -15.67 -0.16 -23.75
C ARG A 613 -16.23 1.22 -24.11
N ASP A 614 -16.68 1.40 -25.35
CA ASP A 614 -17.36 2.63 -25.80
C ASP A 614 -18.60 2.94 -24.98
N GLY A 615 -19.37 1.92 -24.56
CA GLY A 615 -20.50 2.08 -23.67
C GLY A 615 -20.10 2.65 -22.31
N ILE A 616 -18.98 2.19 -21.75
CA ILE A 616 -18.41 2.74 -20.50
C ILE A 616 -17.96 4.18 -20.71
N MET A 617 -17.23 4.47 -21.80
CA MET A 617 -16.74 5.81 -22.11
C MET A 617 -17.88 6.81 -22.32
N LYS A 618 -18.94 6.43 -23.03
CA LYS A 618 -20.14 7.28 -23.20
C LYS A 618 -20.83 7.56 -21.87
N ASN A 619 -20.92 6.56 -20.99
CA ASN A 619 -21.47 6.74 -19.65
C ASN A 619 -20.61 7.70 -18.81
N LEU A 620 -19.28 7.55 -18.83
CA LEU A 620 -18.36 8.45 -18.13
C LEU A 620 -18.42 9.87 -18.68
N LEU A 621 -18.49 10.03 -20.00
CA LEU A 621 -18.64 11.33 -20.65
C LEU A 621 -19.91 12.04 -20.17
N ALA A 622 -21.03 11.32 -20.07
CA ALA A 622 -22.27 11.87 -19.52
C ALA A 622 -22.14 12.23 -18.03
N GLU A 623 -21.46 11.42 -17.21
CA GLU A 623 -21.20 11.73 -15.79
C GLU A 623 -20.34 13.00 -15.63
N ILE A 624 -19.29 13.16 -16.44
CA ILE A 624 -18.39 14.33 -16.42
C ILE A 624 -19.14 15.58 -16.89
N ARG A 625 -19.89 15.50 -18.00
CA ARG A 625 -20.66 16.63 -18.52
C ARG A 625 -21.75 17.08 -17.55
N ALA A 626 -22.44 16.15 -16.88
CA ALA A 626 -23.44 16.47 -15.88
C ALA A 626 -22.88 17.19 -14.62
N THR A 627 -21.61 16.97 -14.31
CA THR A 627 -20.93 17.57 -13.15
C THR A 627 -20.14 18.84 -13.52
N THR A 628 -19.93 19.10 -14.81
CA THR A 628 -19.29 20.32 -15.32
C THR A 628 -20.34 21.43 -15.46
N PRO A 629 -20.23 22.56 -14.73
CA PRO A 629 -21.23 23.62 -14.81
C PRO A 629 -21.22 24.31 -16.19
N GLY A 630 -22.17 23.98 -17.07
CA GLY A 630 -22.30 24.64 -18.38
C GLY A 630 -23.29 24.00 -19.37
N GLU A 631 -23.55 22.69 -19.29
CA GLU A 631 -24.46 22.01 -20.25
C GLU A 631 -25.89 21.77 -19.71
N ALA A 632 -26.21 22.20 -18.48
CA ALA A 632 -27.54 22.03 -17.90
C ALA A 632 -28.65 22.92 -18.52
N THR A 633 -28.38 23.56 -19.66
CA THR A 633 -29.35 24.31 -20.45
C THR A 633 -29.18 23.98 -21.93
N ILE A 634 -29.69 22.83 -22.38
CA ILE A 634 -30.44 22.58 -23.62
C ILE A 634 -30.93 21.12 -23.50
N SER A 635 -32.02 20.93 -22.77
CA SER A 635 -32.83 19.72 -22.85
C SER A 635 -34.24 20.10 -22.42
N VAL A 636 -35.14 20.06 -23.39
CA VAL A 636 -36.56 20.35 -23.24
C VAL A 636 -37.12 19.46 -22.13
N ARG A 637 -37.58 20.09 -21.04
CA ARG A 637 -38.34 19.42 -19.97
C ARG A 637 -39.61 18.80 -20.57
N PRO A 638 -39.91 17.51 -20.31
CA PRO A 638 -41.28 17.10 -20.07
C PRO A 638 -41.59 17.35 -18.59
N THR A 639 -42.56 18.21 -18.35
CA THR A 639 -43.22 18.47 -17.07
C THR A 639 -43.68 17.16 -16.42
N ARG A 640 -43.19 16.87 -15.20
CA ARG A 640 -43.98 16.12 -14.22
C ARG A 640 -43.77 16.71 -12.82
N GLN A 641 -44.73 17.55 -12.45
CA GLN A 641 -44.88 18.12 -11.12
C GLN A 641 -45.15 17.03 -10.07
N LYS A 642 -44.43 17.18 -8.95
CA LYS A 642 -44.88 17.07 -7.55
C LYS A 642 -46.04 16.11 -7.25
N SER A 643 -45.74 15.03 -6.53
CA SER A 643 -46.63 14.56 -5.45
C SER A 643 -45.84 13.76 -4.40
N ARG A 644 -46.31 13.88 -3.15
CA ARG A 644 -45.90 13.18 -1.91
C ARG A 644 -44.90 13.87 -0.99
N LEU A 645 -45.39 14.93 -0.34
CA LEU A 645 -45.06 15.29 1.04
C LEU A 645 -46.36 15.62 1.78
N VAL A 646 -47.17 14.61 2.13
CA VAL A 646 -48.16 14.68 3.21
C VAL A 646 -48.43 13.25 3.69
N ALA A 647 -47.94 12.89 4.88
CA ALA A 647 -48.52 11.85 5.74
C ALA A 647 -47.67 11.70 7.01
N LYS A 648 -47.90 12.58 7.99
CA LYS A 648 -47.70 12.27 9.41
C LYS A 648 -48.37 13.34 10.27
N GLN A 649 -49.67 13.18 10.47
CA GLN A 649 -50.33 13.56 11.72
C GLN A 649 -51.72 12.92 11.75
N GLN A 650 -52.07 12.42 12.94
CA GLN A 650 -53.40 12.00 13.40
C GLN A 650 -53.87 10.57 13.06
N SER A 651 -53.57 9.65 13.97
CA SER A 651 -54.58 8.68 14.46
C SER A 651 -54.33 8.34 15.93
N LYS A 652 -55.02 9.07 16.82
CA LYS A 652 -55.42 8.65 18.16
C LYS A 652 -56.81 9.24 18.40
N VAL A 653 -57.67 8.45 19.03
CA VAL A 653 -59.10 8.68 19.34
C VAL A 653 -59.98 8.43 18.10
N LYS A 654 -60.81 7.39 18.01
CA LYS A 654 -61.61 6.63 18.98
C LYS A 654 -61.66 5.16 18.59
#